data_AF-Q4A9M0-F1
#
_entry.id   AF-Q4A9M0-F1
#
_cell.length_a   1.000
_cell.length_b   1.000
_cell.length_c   1.000
_cell.angle_alpha   90.00
_cell.angle_beta   90.00
_cell.angle_gamma   90.00
#
_symmetry.space_group_name_H-M   'P 1'
#
loop_
_entity.id
_entity.type
_entity.pdbx_description
1 polymer ?
#
loop_
_entity_poly.entity_id
_entity_poly.type
_entity_poly.pdbx_seq_one_letter_code
_entity_poly.pdbx_strand_id
1 'polypeptide(L)'
;MLKKISFFLLTVTPFFGLISCSSIYKFYEFIPKNENKSLLKNQRIQEFVDSIFAQNEGQKQDYIINQINKNGLKISQELKYSLIFSKPYFRSINDEYLTTRENANYTIHSYLAKNWLFLLENIEKLSFIFNPYQTRFLKNPQELEVEKIKDKTIKISNKNFDFIKINSGQNQFEINNVYYLIFDKNKFIRFTVFGSKSELKTKLDYNMFYLDEEIPDKFLFINSLENWINEKEKKYFQNKLKTARENLEDEFQEQKSLIQQEIKPENTDENLEDEEEDEAGYCSLENPEKCSKEQLEFLQSLQKKPTFHKVGQINSNISLNLVKNSEKLEKDADQTRLENEKAKEKLKELEIEYQNQLENLETKVEQEILNEKKDLEKSNFFTNITSDISDFNSPFKFYKYSLYSIDLEKSLEEEKKLNKNTTPKSTYLDKYNSFVDKKLEIKKNNEKIEEFSTRRVYEYIFNAIWKNNDKERISFLNNYHSKQNIEKLEKDWKLINQKMASINRNEKDFDLIIAEYKNFVSQNWLFILERLDKISLTFHKWYTFPDQFNEVTGKKVGHSPEFKEYVRNQEPLFEPFFYANKFLESIAEGDTSLILTTFKDLYILKQNTLINLKVDISSKIPKVTLNPFVFYFPKTKNKISIKILTEIFHQALYHQSQESYNDFEKDFVEKFRYNLPAQMIISEKFS
;
A
#
# COMPACT_ATOMS: atom_id res chain seq x y z
N MET A 1 34.98 -1.92 -85.57
CA MET A 1 34.06 -2.65 -84.68
C MET A 1 34.47 -2.43 -83.23
N LEU A 2 34.04 -1.34 -82.60
CA LEU A 2 34.34 -1.01 -81.20
C LEU A 2 33.12 -0.32 -80.61
N LYS A 3 32.34 -1.07 -79.81
CA LYS A 3 31.25 -0.53 -78.99
C LYS A 3 31.87 0.26 -77.83
N LYS A 4 31.58 1.55 -77.77
CA LYS A 4 32.00 2.42 -76.66
C LYS A 4 31.13 2.16 -75.44
N ILE A 5 31.82 1.94 -74.34
CA ILE A 5 31.37 1.74 -72.98
C ILE A 5 30.72 3.03 -72.48
N SER A 6 29.46 2.95 -72.04
CA SER A 6 28.81 4.00 -71.25
C SER A 6 28.67 3.49 -69.83
N PHE A 7 29.34 4.17 -68.91
CA PHE A 7 29.25 4.00 -67.47
C PHE A 7 27.80 4.21 -67.01
N PHE A 8 27.17 3.15 -66.49
CA PHE A 8 25.95 3.26 -65.69
C PHE A 8 26.36 3.25 -64.20
N LEU A 9 26.12 4.36 -63.51
CA LEU A 9 26.18 4.47 -62.06
C LEU A 9 25.07 3.58 -61.47
N LEU A 10 25.45 2.43 -60.94
CA LEU A 10 24.61 1.58 -60.10
C LEU A 10 24.51 2.22 -58.71
N THR A 11 23.39 2.88 -58.44
CA THR A 11 22.96 3.22 -57.08
C THR A 11 22.60 1.93 -56.35
N VAL A 12 23.47 1.47 -55.47
CA VAL A 12 23.20 0.38 -54.53
C VAL A 12 22.20 0.91 -53.50
N THR A 13 20.90 0.67 -53.73
CA THR A 13 19.90 0.78 -52.67
C THR A 13 20.12 -0.36 -51.69
N PRO A 14 20.19 -0.12 -50.37
CA PRO A 14 20.29 -1.20 -49.40
C PRO A 14 18.99 -2.00 -49.45
N PHE A 15 19.11 -3.25 -49.89
CA PHE A 15 18.08 -4.26 -49.74
C PHE A 15 17.91 -4.50 -48.23
N PHE A 16 17.01 -3.76 -47.59
CA PHE A 16 16.44 -4.16 -46.32
C PHE A 16 15.65 -5.45 -46.59
N GLY A 17 16.27 -6.58 -46.26
CA GLY A 17 15.56 -7.85 -46.17
C GLY A 17 14.46 -7.72 -45.13
N LEU A 18 13.25 -7.45 -45.59
CA LEU A 18 12.04 -7.67 -44.81
C LEU A 18 11.97 -9.18 -44.55
N ILE A 19 12.52 -9.61 -43.40
CA ILE A 19 12.19 -10.91 -42.83
C ILE A 19 10.70 -10.84 -42.50
N SER A 20 9.86 -11.30 -43.43
CA SER A 20 8.44 -11.43 -43.18
C SER A 20 8.27 -12.53 -42.14
N CYS A 21 7.97 -12.17 -40.90
CA CYS A 21 7.47 -13.06 -39.86
C CYS A 21 6.01 -13.50 -40.18
N SER A 22 5.78 -14.04 -41.38
CA SER A 22 4.45 -14.42 -41.89
C SER A 22 3.99 -15.81 -41.40
N SER A 23 4.76 -16.50 -40.57
CA SER A 23 4.48 -17.88 -40.14
C SER A 23 3.88 -18.05 -38.73
N ILE A 24 3.47 -16.98 -38.02
CA ILE A 24 3.00 -17.07 -36.62
C ILE A 24 1.63 -16.40 -36.38
N TYR A 25 0.63 -16.54 -37.25
CA TYR A 25 -0.70 -16.01 -36.93
C TYR A 25 -1.81 -16.95 -37.39
N LYS A 26 -2.43 -17.66 -36.43
CA LYS A 26 -3.72 -18.34 -36.63
C LYS A 26 -4.83 -17.37 -36.26
N PHE A 27 -5.62 -16.96 -37.24
CA PHE A 27 -6.91 -16.33 -36.98
C PHE A 27 -7.83 -17.37 -36.34
N TYR A 28 -8.15 -17.17 -35.06
CA TYR A 28 -9.19 -17.96 -34.42
C TYR A 28 -10.54 -17.32 -34.74
N GLU A 29 -11.22 -17.85 -35.76
CA GLU A 29 -12.68 -17.78 -35.76
C GLU A 29 -13.17 -18.71 -34.65
N PHE A 30 -13.63 -18.12 -33.55
CA PHE A 30 -14.20 -18.89 -32.45
C PHE A 30 -15.50 -19.52 -32.94
N ILE A 31 -15.49 -20.84 -33.13
CA ILE A 31 -16.70 -21.63 -33.39
C ILE A 31 -17.30 -21.97 -32.01
N PRO A 32 -18.44 -21.37 -31.62
CA PRO A 32 -19.03 -21.61 -30.31
C PRO A 32 -19.40 -23.09 -30.15
N LYS A 33 -18.96 -23.72 -29.06
CA LYS A 33 -19.50 -25.03 -28.65
C LYS A 33 -20.94 -24.81 -28.16
N ASN A 34 -21.91 -25.28 -28.93
CA ASN A 34 -23.31 -25.35 -28.53
C ASN A 34 -23.43 -26.22 -27.27
N GLU A 35 -23.88 -25.63 -26.15
CA GLU A 35 -24.78 -26.20 -25.12
C GLU A 35 -24.67 -25.54 -23.73
N ASN A 36 -23.68 -24.69 -23.46
CA ASN A 36 -23.63 -23.97 -22.17
C ASN A 36 -24.42 -22.65 -22.21
N LYS A 37 -25.43 -22.54 -21.32
CA LYS A 37 -26.10 -21.27 -21.02
C LYS A 37 -25.03 -20.24 -20.64
N SER A 38 -24.85 -19.20 -21.46
CA SER A 38 -23.91 -18.11 -21.18
C SER A 38 -24.22 -17.51 -19.80
N LEU A 39 -23.18 -17.36 -18.97
CA LEU A 39 -23.31 -16.72 -17.66
C LEU A 39 -23.37 -15.19 -17.77
N LEU A 40 -22.89 -14.64 -18.88
CA LEU A 40 -22.79 -13.20 -19.12
C LEU A 40 -23.89 -12.76 -20.08
N LYS A 41 -24.44 -11.55 -19.84
CA LYS A 41 -25.49 -11.00 -20.71
C LYS A 41 -24.95 -10.58 -22.07
N ASN A 42 -23.67 -10.24 -22.16
CA ASN A 42 -23.03 -9.79 -23.39
C ASN A 42 -22.27 -10.94 -24.06
N GLN A 43 -22.72 -11.35 -25.25
CA GLN A 43 -22.10 -12.44 -26.01
C GLN A 43 -20.64 -12.15 -26.35
N ARG A 44 -20.26 -10.92 -26.71
CA ARG A 44 -18.87 -10.57 -27.02
C ARG A 44 -17.95 -10.69 -25.81
N ILE A 45 -18.46 -10.33 -24.63
CA ILE A 45 -17.72 -10.51 -23.37
C ILE A 45 -17.58 -12.00 -23.07
N GLN A 46 -18.62 -12.81 -23.29
CA GLN A 46 -18.54 -14.26 -23.15
C GLN A 46 -17.48 -14.87 -24.08
N GLU A 47 -17.50 -14.53 -25.38
CA GLU A 47 -16.50 -14.98 -26.37
C GLU A 47 -15.07 -14.61 -25.95
N PHE A 48 -14.89 -13.40 -25.43
CA PHE A 48 -13.61 -12.93 -24.92
C PHE A 48 -13.15 -13.73 -23.69
N VAL A 49 -14.03 -13.92 -22.70
CA VAL A 49 -13.75 -14.70 -21.49
C VAL A 49 -13.44 -16.17 -21.85
N ASP A 50 -14.20 -16.76 -22.77
CA ASP A 50 -13.94 -18.12 -23.25
C ASP A 50 -12.59 -18.22 -23.96
N SER A 51 -12.17 -17.17 -24.69
CA SER A 51 -10.83 -17.11 -25.31
C SER A 51 -9.69 -17.04 -24.28
N ILE A 52 -9.89 -16.33 -23.17
CA ILE A 52 -8.90 -16.22 -22.08
C ILE A 52 -8.77 -17.55 -21.34
N PHE A 53 -9.90 -18.15 -20.98
CA PHE A 53 -9.97 -19.36 -20.16
C PHE A 53 -10.13 -20.65 -20.98
N ALA A 54 -9.76 -20.64 -22.26
CA ALA A 54 -9.93 -21.79 -23.16
C ALA A 54 -9.29 -23.10 -22.64
N GLN A 55 -8.27 -22.99 -21.78
CA GLN A 55 -7.58 -24.12 -21.14
C GLN A 55 -7.89 -24.26 -19.64
N ASN A 56 -8.78 -23.41 -19.09
CA ASN A 56 -9.00 -23.23 -17.65
C ASN A 56 -10.48 -23.06 -17.28
N GLU A 57 -11.30 -24.02 -17.70
CA GLU A 57 -12.77 -23.95 -17.51
C GLU A 57 -13.17 -23.87 -16.03
N GLY A 58 -12.47 -24.56 -15.13
CA GLY A 58 -12.74 -24.50 -13.68
C GLY A 58 -12.56 -23.09 -13.11
N GLN A 59 -11.45 -22.42 -13.44
CA GLN A 59 -11.20 -21.05 -13.01
C GLN A 59 -12.17 -20.04 -13.63
N LYS A 60 -12.63 -20.31 -14.86
CA LYS A 60 -13.53 -19.41 -15.58
C LYS A 60 -14.82 -19.14 -14.80
N GLN A 61 -15.46 -20.19 -14.31
CA GLN A 61 -16.76 -20.09 -13.63
C GLN A 61 -16.62 -19.33 -12.30
N ASP A 62 -15.64 -19.72 -11.49
CA ASP A 62 -15.33 -19.06 -10.21
C ASP A 62 -14.98 -17.58 -10.43
N TYR A 63 -14.18 -17.29 -11.47
CA TYR A 63 -13.84 -15.92 -11.83
C TYR A 63 -15.08 -15.12 -12.22
N ILE A 64 -15.91 -15.60 -13.14
CA ILE A 64 -17.14 -14.90 -13.57
C ILE A 64 -18.05 -14.61 -12.37
N ILE A 65 -18.31 -15.60 -11.51
CA ILE A 65 -19.18 -15.44 -10.33
C ILE A 65 -18.62 -14.38 -9.37
N ASN A 66 -17.31 -14.39 -9.13
CA ASN A 66 -16.65 -13.41 -8.28
C ASN A 66 -16.70 -11.99 -8.85
N GLN A 67 -16.79 -11.83 -10.17
CA GLN A 67 -16.82 -10.53 -10.85
C GLN A 67 -18.21 -9.92 -10.94
N ILE A 68 -19.24 -10.74 -11.23
CA ILE A 68 -20.63 -10.27 -11.37
C ILE A 68 -21.15 -9.69 -10.03
N ASN A 69 -20.70 -10.24 -8.90
CA ASN A 69 -21.18 -9.86 -7.58
C ASN A 69 -20.41 -8.70 -6.92
N LYS A 70 -19.54 -8.00 -7.66
CA LYS A 70 -18.75 -6.90 -7.11
C LYS A 70 -19.62 -5.68 -6.79
N ASN A 71 -19.38 -5.07 -5.63
CA ASN A 71 -20.03 -3.83 -5.22
C ASN A 71 -19.42 -2.64 -5.99
N GLY A 72 -20.15 -2.15 -6.99
CA GLY A 72 -19.69 -1.04 -7.83
C GLY A 72 -19.46 0.28 -7.09
N LEU A 73 -20.23 0.56 -6.02
CA LEU A 73 -20.03 1.77 -5.21
C LEU A 73 -18.72 1.73 -4.43
N LYS A 74 -18.40 0.56 -3.84
CA LYS A 74 -17.12 0.35 -3.17
C LYS A 74 -15.94 0.53 -4.14
N ILE A 75 -16.01 -0.10 -5.32
CA ILE A 75 -14.98 0.02 -6.36
C ILE A 75 -14.83 1.47 -6.82
N SER A 76 -15.94 2.17 -7.05
CA SER A 76 -15.94 3.59 -7.42
C SER A 76 -15.21 4.43 -6.37
N GLN A 77 -15.52 4.24 -5.09
CA GLN A 77 -14.90 4.98 -3.99
C GLN A 77 -13.39 4.68 -3.84
N GLU A 78 -13.00 3.41 -3.96
CA GLU A 78 -11.60 2.98 -3.84
C GLU A 78 -10.75 3.49 -5.02
N LEU A 79 -11.31 3.49 -6.23
CA LEU A 79 -10.61 3.99 -7.42
C LEU A 79 -10.67 5.51 -7.54
N LYS A 80 -11.71 6.19 -7.03
CA LYS A 80 -11.88 7.65 -7.17
C LYS A 80 -10.67 8.43 -6.69
N TYR A 81 -10.16 8.14 -5.49
CA TYR A 81 -8.98 8.82 -4.96
C TYR A 81 -7.71 8.42 -5.71
N SER A 82 -7.55 7.13 -6.00
CA SER A 82 -6.40 6.62 -6.73
C SER A 82 -6.27 7.27 -8.12
N LEU A 83 -7.38 7.42 -8.84
CA LEU A 83 -7.43 8.07 -10.15
C LEU A 83 -7.16 9.59 -10.10
N ILE A 84 -7.40 10.24 -8.96
CA ILE A 84 -7.02 11.65 -8.78
C ILE A 84 -5.50 11.80 -8.69
N PHE A 85 -4.83 10.90 -7.96
CA PHE A 85 -3.39 10.95 -7.73
C PHE A 85 -2.57 10.32 -8.86
N SER A 86 -3.12 9.36 -9.62
CA SER A 86 -2.42 8.75 -10.75
C SER A 86 -2.34 9.63 -12.01
N LYS A 87 -2.84 10.88 -11.94
CA LYS A 87 -2.94 11.73 -13.12
C LYS A 87 -1.56 11.92 -13.78
N PRO A 88 -1.50 11.83 -15.12
CA PRO A 88 -0.24 11.89 -15.85
C PRO A 88 0.54 13.18 -15.62
N TYR A 89 -0.13 14.29 -15.31
CA TYR A 89 0.46 15.64 -15.23
C TYR A 89 1.31 15.92 -13.97
N PHE A 90 1.39 15.01 -13.00
CA PHE A 90 1.98 15.33 -11.69
C PHE A 90 3.49 15.08 -11.55
N ARG A 91 4.25 14.69 -12.59
CA ARG A 91 5.71 14.47 -12.41
C ARG A 91 6.48 15.79 -12.28
N SER A 92 6.53 16.34 -11.06
CA SER A 92 7.52 17.34 -10.66
C SER A 92 8.77 16.66 -10.11
N ILE A 93 9.92 17.32 -10.24
CA ILE A 93 11.23 16.86 -9.74
C ILE A 93 11.28 16.87 -8.20
N ASN A 94 10.40 17.66 -7.54
CA ASN A 94 10.24 17.72 -6.09
C ASN A 94 8.82 17.26 -5.71
N ASP A 95 8.52 15.99 -5.92
CA ASP A 95 7.17 15.48 -5.69
C ASP A 95 6.99 14.93 -4.27
N GLU A 96 6.48 15.77 -3.37
CA GLU A 96 6.07 15.39 -2.01
C GLU A 96 5.00 14.28 -1.98
N TYR A 97 4.34 14.00 -3.12
CA TYR A 97 3.31 12.98 -3.29
C TYR A 97 3.80 11.74 -4.02
N LEU A 98 5.11 11.54 -4.22
CA LEU A 98 5.65 10.34 -4.89
C LEU A 98 5.04 9.04 -4.35
N THR A 99 5.11 8.83 -3.03
CA THR A 99 4.54 7.66 -2.36
C THR A 99 3.03 7.55 -2.54
N THR A 100 2.30 8.67 -2.49
CA THR A 100 0.85 8.68 -2.71
C THR A 100 0.51 8.24 -4.14
N ARG A 101 1.29 8.66 -5.15
CA ARG A 101 1.09 8.24 -6.54
C ARG A 101 1.47 6.78 -6.78
N GLU A 102 2.54 6.31 -6.16
CA GLU A 102 2.93 4.90 -6.22
C GLU A 102 1.84 4.02 -5.63
N ASN A 103 1.29 4.40 -4.47
CA ASN A 103 0.16 3.72 -3.84
C ASN A 103 -1.12 3.80 -4.69
N ALA A 104 -1.38 4.94 -5.32
CA ALA A 104 -2.51 5.12 -6.22
C ALA A 104 -2.39 4.25 -7.48
N ASN A 105 -1.21 4.21 -8.11
CA ASN A 105 -0.92 3.36 -9.25
C ASN A 105 -1.00 1.88 -8.86
N TYR A 106 -0.46 1.50 -7.70
CA TYR A 106 -0.59 0.14 -7.17
C TYR A 106 -2.06 -0.25 -7.01
N THR A 107 -2.86 0.65 -6.42
CA THR A 107 -4.30 0.43 -6.25
C THR A 107 -4.97 0.23 -7.60
N ILE A 108 -4.76 1.12 -8.56
CA ILE A 108 -5.34 1.02 -9.91
C ILE A 108 -4.94 -0.29 -10.60
N HIS A 109 -3.65 -0.62 -10.62
CA HIS A 109 -3.13 -1.82 -11.26
C HIS A 109 -3.67 -3.10 -10.61
N SER A 110 -3.66 -3.17 -9.27
CA SER A 110 -4.25 -4.28 -8.51
C SER A 110 -5.75 -4.45 -8.85
N TYR A 111 -6.49 -3.34 -8.96
CA TYR A 111 -7.90 -3.37 -9.32
C TYR A 111 -8.14 -3.84 -10.76
N LEU A 112 -7.36 -3.35 -11.73
CA LEU A 112 -7.46 -3.73 -13.13
C LEU A 112 -7.06 -5.19 -13.36
N ALA A 113 -6.06 -5.68 -12.64
CA ALA A 113 -5.65 -7.08 -12.72
C ALA A 113 -6.73 -8.01 -12.13
N LYS A 114 -7.31 -7.64 -10.98
CA LYS A 114 -8.27 -8.48 -10.25
C LYS A 114 -9.72 -8.35 -10.73
N ASN A 115 -10.12 -7.20 -11.28
CA ASN A 115 -11.53 -6.88 -11.53
C ASN A 115 -11.83 -6.44 -12.98
N TRP A 116 -11.01 -6.87 -13.96
CA TRP A 116 -11.18 -6.45 -15.35
C TRP A 116 -12.55 -6.79 -15.93
N LEU A 117 -13.11 -7.96 -15.64
CA LEU A 117 -14.40 -8.36 -16.22
C LEU A 117 -15.53 -7.46 -15.73
N PHE A 118 -15.54 -7.14 -14.44
CA PHE A 118 -16.46 -6.16 -13.88
C PHE A 118 -16.32 -4.79 -14.57
N LEU A 119 -15.09 -4.36 -14.85
CA LEU A 119 -14.84 -3.09 -15.54
C LEU A 119 -15.29 -3.11 -17.00
N LEU A 120 -15.10 -4.23 -17.72
CA LEU A 120 -15.59 -4.38 -19.09
C LEU A 120 -17.12 -4.39 -19.19
N GLU A 121 -17.81 -5.01 -18.23
CA GLU A 121 -19.28 -4.96 -18.12
C GLU A 121 -19.82 -3.56 -17.79
N ASN A 122 -18.96 -2.66 -17.33
CA ASN A 122 -19.29 -1.28 -16.96
C ASN A 122 -18.47 -0.25 -17.77
N ILE A 123 -17.96 -0.64 -18.93
CA ILE A 123 -16.99 0.15 -19.70
C ILE A 123 -17.54 1.52 -20.11
N GLU A 124 -18.85 1.62 -20.34
CA GLU A 124 -19.55 2.85 -20.70
C GLU A 124 -19.59 3.90 -19.57
N LYS A 125 -19.31 3.45 -18.34
CA LYS A 125 -19.25 4.28 -17.13
C LYS A 125 -17.83 4.77 -16.86
N LEU A 126 -16.84 4.28 -17.58
CA LEU A 126 -15.46 4.74 -17.47
C LEU A 126 -15.28 5.97 -18.35
N SER A 127 -14.59 6.98 -17.81
CA SER A 127 -14.17 8.16 -18.56
C SER A 127 -12.66 8.17 -18.66
N PHE A 128 -12.16 8.55 -19.81
CA PHE A 128 -10.74 8.64 -20.10
C PHE A 128 -10.37 10.08 -20.40
N ILE A 129 -9.30 10.58 -19.79
CA ILE A 129 -8.79 11.94 -20.03
C ILE A 129 -7.63 11.89 -21.01
N PHE A 130 -7.54 12.89 -21.87
CA PHE A 130 -6.44 13.06 -22.80
C PHE A 130 -5.12 13.10 -22.02
N ASN A 131 -4.17 12.30 -22.47
CA ASN A 131 -2.84 12.20 -21.91
C ASN A 131 -1.84 12.77 -22.95
N PRO A 132 -1.30 13.98 -22.71
CA PRO A 132 -0.61 14.78 -23.71
C PRO A 132 0.82 14.32 -23.95
N TYR A 133 1.30 13.29 -23.25
CA TYR A 133 2.62 12.70 -23.49
C TYR A 133 2.59 11.99 -24.85
N GLN A 134 2.79 12.81 -25.87
CA GLN A 134 3.10 12.49 -27.25
C GLN A 134 4.55 11.99 -27.36
N THR A 135 4.87 11.50 -28.56
CA THR A 135 6.17 11.07 -29.10
C THR A 135 7.37 12.01 -28.90
N ARG A 136 7.25 13.14 -28.18
CA ARG A 136 8.33 14.03 -27.71
C ARG A 136 7.80 14.89 -26.55
N PHE A 137 8.58 15.09 -25.49
CA PHE A 137 8.30 16.10 -24.46
C PHE A 137 8.55 17.49 -25.07
N LEU A 138 7.50 18.13 -25.61
CA LEU A 138 7.62 19.47 -26.19
C LEU A 138 7.69 20.50 -25.05
N LYS A 139 8.86 21.13 -24.89
CA LYS A 139 9.12 22.15 -23.87
C LYS A 139 8.25 23.42 -24.04
N ASN A 140 7.58 23.61 -25.19
CA ASN A 140 6.79 24.80 -25.49
C ASN A 140 5.28 24.49 -25.59
N PRO A 141 4.44 25.03 -24.68
CA PRO A 141 2.98 24.90 -24.73
C PRO A 141 2.32 25.48 -25.99
N GLN A 142 3.02 26.36 -26.71
CA GLN A 142 2.53 27.04 -27.92
C GLN A 142 2.63 26.17 -29.19
N GLU A 143 3.35 25.04 -29.16
CA GLU A 143 3.39 24.07 -30.26
C GLU A 143 2.15 23.18 -30.30
N LEU A 144 1.24 23.35 -29.35
CA LEU A 144 0.06 22.52 -29.24
C LEU A 144 -1.08 23.05 -30.10
N GLU A 145 -1.43 22.30 -31.14
CA GLU A 145 -2.83 22.17 -31.56
C GLU A 145 -3.68 21.43 -30.50
N VAL A 146 -3.33 21.43 -29.20
CA VAL A 146 -4.21 20.94 -28.10
C VAL A 146 -5.47 21.77 -28.02
N GLU A 147 -5.43 23.04 -28.41
CA GLU A 147 -6.64 23.84 -28.59
C GLU A 147 -7.59 23.23 -29.64
N LYS A 148 -7.11 22.38 -30.55
CA LYS A 148 -7.94 21.66 -31.53
C LYS A 148 -8.46 20.32 -31.03
N ILE A 149 -7.93 19.75 -29.95
CA ILE A 149 -8.50 18.54 -29.33
C ILE A 149 -9.74 18.98 -28.55
N LYS A 150 -10.89 18.94 -29.24
CA LYS A 150 -12.17 19.40 -28.71
C LYS A 150 -12.55 18.71 -27.40
N ASP A 151 -12.27 17.41 -27.29
CA ASP A 151 -12.69 16.58 -26.18
C ASP A 151 -11.50 16.14 -25.31
N LYS A 152 -11.23 16.89 -24.24
CA LYS A 152 -10.23 16.50 -23.24
C LYS A 152 -10.59 15.22 -22.51
N THR A 153 -11.86 14.83 -22.52
CA THR A 153 -12.35 13.59 -21.92
C THR A 153 -13.25 12.86 -22.88
N ILE A 154 -13.06 11.55 -23.02
CA ILE A 154 -13.88 10.67 -23.86
C ILE A 154 -14.43 9.51 -23.05
N LYS A 155 -15.57 8.98 -23.51
CA LYS A 155 -16.21 7.77 -22.98
C LYS A 155 -16.35 6.74 -24.09
N ILE A 156 -16.47 5.48 -23.70
CA ILE A 156 -16.89 4.41 -24.61
C ILE A 156 -18.41 4.42 -24.67
N SER A 157 -18.96 4.52 -25.87
CA SER A 157 -20.41 4.65 -26.06
C SER A 157 -21.12 3.30 -26.08
N ASN A 158 -20.44 2.27 -26.59
CA ASN A 158 -20.97 0.92 -26.72
C ASN A 158 -20.11 -0.08 -25.95
N LYS A 159 -20.76 -0.87 -25.09
CA LYS A 159 -20.09 -1.95 -24.35
C LYS A 159 -19.71 -3.16 -25.20
N ASN A 160 -20.26 -3.26 -26.41
CA ASN A 160 -19.84 -4.29 -27.37
C ASN A 160 -18.50 -3.88 -27.99
N PHE A 161 -17.60 -4.84 -28.10
CA PHE A 161 -16.30 -4.69 -28.71
C PHE A 161 -15.97 -5.89 -29.58
N ASP A 162 -15.10 -5.67 -30.54
CA ASP A 162 -14.34 -6.75 -31.19
C ASP A 162 -13.00 -6.89 -30.45
N PHE A 163 -12.35 -8.04 -30.57
CA PHE A 163 -10.99 -8.20 -30.03
C PHE A 163 -10.06 -8.92 -31.00
N ILE A 164 -8.80 -8.51 -31.00
CA ILE A 164 -7.71 -9.18 -31.73
C ILE A 164 -6.78 -9.81 -30.71
N LYS A 165 -6.52 -11.11 -30.88
CA LYS A 165 -5.58 -11.87 -30.04
C LYS A 165 -4.25 -12.02 -30.76
N ILE A 166 -3.16 -11.72 -30.05
CA ILE A 166 -1.79 -11.88 -30.48
C ILE A 166 -1.14 -12.86 -29.52
N ASN A 167 -0.62 -13.95 -30.05
CA ASN A 167 0.22 -14.86 -29.28
C ASN A 167 1.63 -14.28 -29.30
N SER A 168 2.03 -13.59 -28.23
CA SER A 168 3.40 -13.10 -28.13
C SER A 168 4.29 -14.32 -27.85
N GLY A 169 4.96 -14.81 -28.90
CA GLY A 169 5.92 -15.89 -28.78
C GLY A 169 7.12 -15.43 -27.96
N GLN A 170 7.10 -15.68 -26.65
CA GLN A 170 8.25 -15.51 -25.76
C GLN A 170 8.32 -16.63 -24.72
N ASN A 171 9.53 -17.13 -24.50
CA ASN A 171 9.89 -18.42 -23.90
C ASN A 171 9.62 -18.59 -22.39
N GLN A 172 9.12 -17.57 -21.69
CA GLN A 172 9.14 -17.56 -20.22
C GLN A 172 7.81 -17.97 -19.56
N PHE A 173 6.68 -17.92 -20.28
CA PHE A 173 5.38 -18.38 -19.78
C PHE A 173 4.76 -19.38 -20.74
N GLU A 174 4.09 -20.41 -20.21
CA GLU A 174 3.34 -21.38 -21.04
C GLU A 174 2.22 -20.69 -21.83
N ILE A 175 1.65 -19.64 -21.24
CA ILE A 175 0.60 -18.82 -21.83
C ILE A 175 1.09 -17.37 -21.78
N ASN A 176 1.16 -16.71 -22.94
CA ASN A 176 1.42 -15.28 -23.05
C ASN A 176 0.66 -14.72 -24.26
N ASN A 177 -0.53 -14.19 -24.00
CA ASN A 177 -1.45 -13.69 -25.00
C ASN A 177 -1.71 -12.20 -24.74
N VAL A 178 -1.64 -11.40 -25.80
CA VAL A 178 -2.07 -10.00 -25.77
C VAL A 178 -3.37 -9.89 -26.55
N TYR A 179 -4.33 -9.20 -25.98
CA TYR A 179 -5.62 -8.91 -26.57
C TYR A 179 -5.74 -7.40 -26.74
N TYR A 180 -6.30 -7.00 -27.88
CA TYR A 180 -6.67 -5.62 -28.16
C TYR A 180 -8.18 -5.55 -28.27
N LEU A 181 -8.81 -4.89 -27.30
CA LEU A 181 -10.26 -4.68 -27.22
C LEU A 181 -10.60 -3.40 -27.99
N ILE A 182 -11.50 -3.51 -28.96
CA ILE A 182 -11.78 -2.47 -29.94
C ILE A 182 -13.21 -1.98 -29.76
N PHE A 183 -13.35 -0.83 -29.11
CA PHE A 183 -14.61 -0.16 -28.82
C PHE A 183 -14.88 0.94 -29.83
N ASP A 184 -16.16 1.18 -30.11
CA ASP A 184 -16.63 2.24 -31.01
C ASP A 184 -15.84 2.30 -32.34
N LYS A 185 -15.32 1.15 -32.77
CA LYS A 185 -14.47 0.92 -33.95
C LYS A 185 -13.07 1.56 -33.98
N ASN A 186 -12.80 2.59 -33.16
CA ASN A 186 -11.54 3.34 -33.18
C ASN A 186 -10.88 3.55 -31.80
N LYS A 187 -11.41 2.94 -30.74
CA LYS A 187 -10.85 2.99 -29.39
C LYS A 187 -10.27 1.64 -29.01
N PHE A 188 -8.97 1.60 -28.72
CA PHE A 188 -8.22 0.38 -28.45
C PHE A 188 -7.77 0.35 -27.00
N ILE A 189 -8.09 -0.73 -26.29
CA ILE A 189 -7.58 -1.00 -24.94
C ILE A 189 -6.81 -2.31 -24.99
N ARG A 190 -5.57 -2.28 -24.50
CA ARG A 190 -4.70 -3.46 -24.45
C ARG A 190 -5.03 -4.28 -23.19
N PHE A 191 -5.04 -5.60 -23.33
CA PHE A 191 -5.28 -6.55 -22.26
C PHE A 191 -4.28 -7.70 -22.37
N THR A 192 -3.57 -8.04 -21.31
CA THR A 192 -2.54 -9.08 -21.34
C THR A 192 -2.96 -10.25 -20.45
N VAL A 193 -2.72 -11.46 -20.93
CA VAL A 193 -2.91 -12.71 -20.20
C VAL A 193 -1.60 -13.48 -20.22
N PHE A 194 -1.08 -13.83 -19.05
CA PHE A 194 0.10 -14.67 -18.97
C PHE A 194 0.07 -15.57 -17.74
N GLY A 195 0.85 -16.64 -17.77
CA GLY A 195 0.94 -17.59 -16.66
C GLY A 195 1.16 -19.02 -17.12
N SER A 196 0.76 -19.95 -16.27
CA SER A 196 0.76 -21.39 -16.58
C SER A 196 -0.66 -21.85 -16.92
N LYS A 197 -0.79 -23.11 -17.32
CA LYS A 197 -2.10 -23.76 -17.38
C LYS A 197 -2.82 -23.81 -16.04
N SER A 198 -2.13 -23.76 -14.90
CA SER A 198 -2.77 -23.84 -13.58
C SER A 198 -3.06 -22.49 -12.94
N GLU A 199 -2.44 -21.40 -13.39
CA GLU A 199 -2.62 -20.06 -12.83
C GLU A 199 -2.52 -19.01 -13.94
N LEU A 200 -3.66 -18.40 -14.28
CA LEU A 200 -3.70 -17.29 -15.22
C LEU A 200 -3.64 -15.96 -14.47
N LYS A 201 -2.73 -15.11 -14.90
CA LYS A 201 -2.66 -13.71 -14.51
C LYS A 201 -3.12 -12.85 -15.68
N THR A 202 -3.88 -11.82 -15.36
CA THR A 202 -4.53 -10.94 -16.35
C THR A 202 -4.31 -9.50 -16.00
N LYS A 203 -4.19 -8.64 -17.02
CA LYS A 203 -4.01 -7.20 -16.84
C LYS A 203 -4.77 -6.44 -17.91
N LEU A 204 -5.66 -5.54 -17.47
CA LEU A 204 -6.28 -4.53 -18.35
C LEU A 204 -5.46 -3.24 -18.28
N ASP A 205 -4.98 -2.74 -19.42
CA ASP A 205 -4.27 -1.46 -19.43
C ASP A 205 -5.25 -0.32 -19.15
N TYR A 206 -4.84 0.61 -18.28
CA TYR A 206 -5.63 1.82 -18.00
C TYR A 206 -5.48 2.90 -19.08
N ASN A 207 -4.66 2.66 -20.11
CA ASN A 207 -4.51 3.53 -21.26
C ASN A 207 -5.37 3.04 -22.42
N MET A 208 -5.96 3.99 -23.13
CA MET A 208 -6.75 3.78 -24.33
C MET A 208 -6.13 4.56 -25.48
N PHE A 209 -5.97 3.90 -26.62
CA PHE A 209 -5.53 4.55 -27.85
C PHE A 209 -6.75 4.86 -28.71
N TYR A 210 -6.86 6.10 -29.15
CA TYR A 210 -7.96 6.59 -29.96
C TYR A 210 -7.42 7.03 -31.32
N LEU A 211 -7.95 6.44 -32.39
CA LEU A 211 -7.66 6.84 -33.77
C LEU A 211 -8.67 7.88 -34.24
N ASP A 212 -8.18 8.99 -34.79
CA ASP A 212 -9.04 10.06 -35.35
C ASP A 212 -9.95 9.53 -36.46
N GLU A 213 -9.43 8.58 -37.24
CA GLU A 213 -10.12 7.96 -38.36
C GLU A 213 -10.27 6.46 -38.11
N GLU A 214 -11.42 5.90 -38.51
CA GLU A 214 -11.58 4.45 -38.54
C GLU A 214 -10.66 3.88 -39.61
N ILE A 215 -9.68 3.07 -39.19
CA ILE A 215 -8.77 2.41 -40.12
C ILE A 215 -9.40 1.09 -40.60
N PRO A 216 -9.34 0.78 -41.91
CA PRO A 216 -9.87 -0.47 -42.44
C PRO A 216 -9.20 -1.70 -41.82
N ASP A 217 -7.89 -1.63 -41.61
CA ASP A 217 -7.10 -2.72 -41.04
C ASP A 217 -6.58 -2.36 -39.63
N LYS A 218 -7.39 -2.73 -38.63
CA LYS A 218 -7.08 -2.58 -37.21
C LYS A 218 -5.81 -3.35 -36.81
N PHE A 219 -5.47 -4.43 -37.52
CA PHE A 219 -4.31 -5.26 -37.21
C PHE A 219 -2.99 -4.52 -37.50
N LEU A 220 -2.91 -3.70 -38.54
CA LEU A 220 -1.71 -2.92 -38.85
C LEU A 220 -1.31 -1.97 -37.71
N PHE A 221 -2.27 -1.26 -37.12
CA PHE A 221 -2.02 -0.39 -35.97
C PHE A 221 -1.53 -1.19 -34.76
N ILE A 222 -2.25 -2.27 -34.45
CA ILE A 222 -1.94 -3.16 -33.33
C ILE A 222 -0.54 -3.78 -33.48
N ASN A 223 -0.19 -4.26 -34.67
CA ASN A 223 1.11 -4.85 -34.95
C ASN A 223 2.23 -3.81 -34.84
N SER A 224 2.00 -2.59 -35.33
CA SER A 224 2.96 -1.48 -35.18
C SER A 224 3.21 -1.17 -33.69
N LEU A 225 2.15 -1.15 -32.89
CA LEU A 225 2.25 -0.90 -31.45
C LEU A 225 2.98 -2.04 -30.72
N GLU A 226 2.66 -3.31 -30.98
CA GLU A 226 3.35 -4.44 -30.35
C GLU A 226 4.82 -4.55 -30.78
N ASN A 227 5.16 -4.23 -32.03
CA ASN A 227 6.58 -4.19 -32.45
C ASN A 227 7.36 -3.13 -31.66
N TRP A 228 6.78 -1.94 -31.49
CA TRP A 228 7.37 -0.90 -30.65
C TRP A 228 7.52 -1.34 -29.18
N ILE A 229 6.48 -1.96 -28.60
CA ILE A 229 6.53 -2.55 -27.25
C ILE A 229 7.68 -3.57 -27.15
N ASN A 230 7.81 -4.47 -28.12
CA ASN A 230 8.88 -5.48 -28.14
C ASN A 230 10.27 -4.85 -28.23
N GLU A 231 10.45 -3.80 -29.02
CA GLU A 231 11.72 -3.05 -29.07
C GLU A 231 12.04 -2.38 -27.74
N LYS A 232 11.03 -1.83 -27.05
CA LYS A 232 11.18 -1.28 -25.71
C LYS A 232 11.58 -2.34 -24.69
N GLU A 233 10.95 -3.52 -24.72
CA GLU A 233 11.32 -4.62 -23.83
C GLU A 233 12.77 -5.05 -24.05
N LYS A 234 13.21 -5.19 -25.30
CA LYS A 234 14.61 -5.51 -25.64
C LYS A 234 15.59 -4.46 -25.11
N LYS A 235 15.27 -3.18 -25.29
CA LYS A 235 16.12 -2.08 -24.79
C LYS A 235 16.17 -2.06 -23.27
N TYR A 236 15.04 -2.31 -22.60
CA TYR A 236 14.99 -2.41 -21.14
C TYR A 236 15.87 -3.55 -20.62
N PHE A 237 15.77 -4.72 -21.25
CA PHE A 237 16.63 -5.87 -20.95
C PHE A 237 18.12 -5.54 -21.11
N GLN A 238 18.51 -4.96 -22.25
CA GLN A 238 19.90 -4.58 -22.52
C GLN A 238 20.44 -3.58 -21.49
N ASN A 239 19.62 -2.60 -21.09
CA ASN A 239 20.00 -1.63 -20.06
C ASN A 239 20.18 -2.29 -18.69
N LYS A 240 19.24 -3.15 -18.27
CA LYS A 240 19.35 -3.91 -17.02
C LYS A 240 20.59 -4.79 -16.99
N LEU A 241 20.87 -5.49 -18.09
CA LEU A 241 22.05 -6.33 -18.24
C LEU A 241 23.34 -5.52 -18.15
N LYS A 242 23.37 -4.35 -18.79
CA LYS A 242 24.51 -3.43 -18.70
C LYS A 242 24.75 -2.96 -17.27
N THR A 243 23.72 -2.47 -16.58
CA THR A 243 23.84 -2.00 -15.19
C THR A 243 24.23 -3.13 -14.24
N ALA A 244 23.68 -4.33 -14.41
CA ALA A 244 24.04 -5.48 -13.59
C ALA A 244 25.51 -5.89 -13.79
N ARG A 245 26.03 -5.75 -15.03
CA ARG A 245 27.45 -5.99 -15.32
C ARG A 245 28.35 -4.92 -14.70
N GLU A 246 27.97 -3.65 -14.77
CA GLU A 246 28.71 -2.53 -14.16
C GLU A 246 28.78 -2.72 -12.63
N ASN A 247 27.66 -3.00 -11.97
CA ASN A 247 27.63 -3.25 -10.53
C ASN A 247 28.49 -4.46 -10.11
N LEU A 248 28.47 -5.53 -10.91
CA LEU A 248 29.26 -6.73 -10.65
C LEU A 248 30.77 -6.46 -10.80
N GLU A 249 31.16 -5.66 -11.79
CA GLU A 249 32.54 -5.21 -11.97
C GLU A 249 32.99 -4.34 -10.78
N ASP A 250 32.17 -3.38 -10.37
CA ASP A 250 32.48 -2.49 -9.25
C ASP A 250 32.68 -3.27 -7.94
N GLU A 251 31.77 -4.22 -7.64
CA GLU A 251 31.87 -5.09 -6.46
C GLU A 251 33.14 -5.96 -6.49
N PHE A 252 33.46 -6.51 -7.67
CA PHE A 252 34.69 -7.29 -7.84
C PHE A 252 35.95 -6.45 -7.65
N GLN A 253 36.02 -5.25 -8.23
CA GLN A 253 37.18 -4.36 -8.10
C GLN A 253 37.36 -3.87 -6.65
N GLU A 254 36.28 -3.56 -5.95
CA GLU A 254 36.31 -3.20 -4.53
C GLU A 254 36.91 -4.34 -3.69
N GLN A 255 36.38 -5.56 -3.81
CA GLN A 255 36.88 -6.72 -3.07
C GLN A 255 38.32 -7.09 -3.45
N LYS A 256 38.65 -7.00 -4.74
CA LYS A 256 40.02 -7.22 -5.24
C LYS A 256 41.00 -6.24 -4.60
N SER A 257 40.63 -4.96 -4.50
CA SER A 257 41.48 -3.94 -3.88
C SER A 257 41.72 -4.21 -2.38
N LEU A 258 40.71 -4.67 -1.65
CA LEU A 258 40.82 -5.02 -0.24
C LEU A 258 41.76 -6.21 -0.03
N ILE A 259 41.62 -7.27 -0.83
CA ILE A 259 42.52 -8.45 -0.75
C ILE A 259 43.95 -8.07 -1.15
N GLN A 260 44.12 -7.20 -2.15
CA GLN A 260 45.45 -6.73 -2.56
C GLN A 260 46.14 -5.90 -1.47
N GLN A 261 45.40 -5.13 -0.67
CA GLN A 261 45.94 -4.42 0.49
C GLN A 261 46.39 -5.37 1.61
N GLU A 262 45.82 -6.58 1.71
CA GLU A 262 46.28 -7.62 2.64
C GLU A 262 47.64 -8.22 2.23
N ILE A 263 48.02 -8.12 0.96
CA ILE A 263 49.29 -8.66 0.44
C ILE A 263 50.41 -7.67 0.77
N LYS A 264 51.20 -7.97 1.80
CA LYS A 264 52.40 -7.17 2.12
C LYS A 264 53.47 -7.42 1.05
N PRO A 265 54.19 -6.38 0.59
CA PRO A 265 55.31 -6.57 -0.31
C PRO A 265 56.34 -7.52 0.34
N GLU A 266 56.65 -8.64 -0.32
CA GLU A 266 57.79 -9.49 0.06
C GLU A 266 59.05 -8.64 -0.07
N ASN A 267 59.77 -8.47 1.05
CA ASN A 267 61.08 -7.83 1.19
C ASN A 267 61.66 -7.31 -0.12
N THR A 268 61.41 -6.03 -0.39
CA THR A 268 62.35 -5.27 -1.21
C THR A 268 63.61 -5.22 -0.36
N ASP A 269 64.60 -6.04 -0.73
CA ASP A 269 65.90 -6.05 -0.07
C ASP A 269 66.38 -4.61 0.15
N GLU A 270 66.79 -4.35 1.38
CA GLU A 270 67.52 -3.17 1.80
C GLU A 270 68.71 -2.93 0.86
N ASN A 271 68.52 -2.06 -0.13
CA ASN A 271 69.49 -1.00 -0.36
C ASN A 271 69.04 0.18 0.48
N LEU A 272 69.48 0.19 1.74
CA LEU A 272 69.62 1.39 2.55
C LEU A 272 70.65 2.29 1.86
N GLU A 273 70.19 3.10 0.91
CA GLU A 273 70.71 4.45 0.76
C GLU A 273 69.72 5.36 1.51
N ASP A 274 70.26 6.13 2.45
CA ASP A 274 69.55 7.08 3.29
C ASP A 274 68.70 8.03 2.42
N GLU A 275 67.40 7.78 2.34
CA GLU A 275 66.41 8.81 2.03
C GLU A 275 65.66 9.11 3.33
N GLU A 276 66.02 10.25 3.92
CA GLU A 276 65.27 10.91 4.98
C GLU A 276 63.78 10.89 4.62
N GLU A 277 62.97 10.31 5.50
CA GLU A 277 61.51 10.36 5.42
C GLU A 277 61.07 11.84 5.45
N ASP A 278 60.86 12.40 4.25
CA ASP A 278 60.08 13.60 4.07
C ASP A 278 58.61 13.29 4.40
N GLU A 279 58.26 13.32 5.70
CA GLU A 279 56.90 13.51 6.22
C GLU A 279 56.35 14.92 5.85
N ALA A 280 56.60 15.39 4.63
CA ALA A 280 56.28 16.74 4.20
C ALA A 280 55.08 16.80 3.23
N GLY A 281 54.33 15.72 2.99
CA GLY A 281 53.34 15.68 1.93
C GLY A 281 51.91 16.13 2.27
N TYR A 282 51.49 16.02 3.54
CA TYR A 282 50.06 16.08 3.86
C TYR A 282 49.62 17.44 4.44
N CYS A 283 48.50 17.95 3.90
CA CYS A 283 47.81 19.10 4.45
C CYS A 283 47.33 18.79 5.89
N SER A 284 47.87 19.51 6.87
CA SER A 284 47.52 19.41 8.29
C SER A 284 47.45 20.79 8.93
N LEU A 285 46.88 20.89 10.13
CA LEU A 285 46.88 22.14 10.92
C LEU A 285 48.29 22.61 11.32
N GLU A 286 49.27 21.72 11.27
CA GLU A 286 50.67 21.97 11.59
C GLU A 286 51.49 22.39 10.35
N ASN A 287 50.93 22.24 9.14
CA ASN A 287 51.57 22.60 7.87
C ASN A 287 50.58 23.29 6.90
N PRO A 288 50.00 24.45 7.29
CA PRO A 288 48.89 25.10 6.60
C PRO A 288 49.25 25.62 5.21
N GLU A 289 50.53 25.86 4.92
CA GLU A 289 51.00 26.27 3.59
C GLU A 289 50.78 25.21 2.49
N LYS A 290 50.54 23.94 2.87
CA LYS A 290 50.29 22.84 1.92
C LYS A 290 48.80 22.53 1.73
N CYS A 291 47.91 23.29 2.38
CA CYS A 291 46.47 23.12 2.29
C CYS A 291 45.84 24.06 1.25
N SER A 292 44.85 23.58 0.48
CA SER A 292 43.95 24.47 -0.25
C SER A 292 43.14 25.32 0.74
N LYS A 293 42.63 26.46 0.28
CA LYS A 293 41.81 27.34 1.10
C LYS A 293 40.56 26.62 1.64
N GLU A 294 39.94 25.74 0.84
CA GLU A 294 38.79 24.94 1.31
C GLU A 294 39.19 23.90 2.36
N GLN A 295 40.37 23.28 2.23
CA GLN A 295 40.87 22.29 3.20
C GLN A 295 41.20 22.93 4.56
N LEU A 296 41.76 24.14 4.55
CA LEU A 296 42.01 24.92 5.75
C LEU A 296 40.72 25.32 6.46
N GLU A 297 39.71 25.77 5.72
CA GLU A 297 38.39 26.10 6.27
C GLU A 297 37.71 24.87 6.90
N PHE A 298 37.84 23.70 6.26
CA PHE A 298 37.35 22.44 6.80
C PHE A 298 38.08 22.04 8.10
N LEU A 299 39.42 22.05 8.11
CA LEU A 299 40.21 21.70 9.30
C LEU A 299 39.96 22.67 10.47
N GLN A 300 39.77 23.96 10.20
CA GLN A 300 39.41 24.94 11.23
C GLN A 300 37.96 24.78 11.73
N SER A 301 37.05 24.26 10.90
CA SER A 301 35.67 23.97 11.33
C SER A 301 35.59 22.84 12.35
N LEU A 302 36.54 21.89 12.30
CA LEU A 302 36.63 20.77 13.24
C LEU A 302 37.08 21.20 14.64
N GLN A 303 37.84 22.30 14.75
CA GLN A 303 38.25 22.86 16.05
C GLN A 303 37.13 23.67 16.74
N LYS A 304 36.08 24.06 16.02
CA LYS A 304 34.97 24.87 16.54
C LYS A 304 33.75 24.03 16.92
N LYS A 305 33.91 23.05 17.82
CA LYS A 305 32.78 22.52 18.63
C LYS A 305 33.20 22.25 20.09
N PRO A 306 32.34 22.56 21.07
CA PRO A 306 32.72 22.56 22.47
C PRO A 306 32.70 21.16 23.10
N THR A 307 33.79 20.87 23.82
CA THR A 307 33.92 20.07 25.05
C THR A 307 32.80 19.07 25.39
N PHE A 308 33.12 17.78 25.29
CA PHE A 308 32.59 16.76 26.20
C PHE A 308 33.74 16.12 27.00
N HIS A 309 33.54 16.05 28.32
CA HIS A 309 34.50 15.57 29.31
C HIS A 309 34.64 14.03 29.35
N LYS A 310 35.88 13.60 29.60
CA LYS A 310 36.36 12.46 30.42
C LYS A 310 35.56 11.15 30.43
N VAL A 311 36.17 10.11 29.83
CA VAL A 311 36.36 8.73 30.35
C VAL A 311 37.54 8.17 29.53
N GLY A 312 38.57 7.48 30.00
CA GLY A 312 39.01 6.99 31.29
C GLY A 312 40.44 6.44 31.09
N GLN A 313 41.26 6.54 32.13
CA GLN A 313 42.64 6.08 32.14
C GLN A 313 42.73 4.56 31.88
N ILE A 314 43.61 4.15 30.97
CA ILE A 314 44.15 2.79 30.94
C ILE A 314 45.68 2.90 30.92
N ASN A 315 46.27 2.13 31.83
CA ASN A 315 47.66 2.11 32.27
C ASN A 315 48.69 1.99 31.14
N SER A 316 49.67 2.88 31.15
CA SER A 316 50.99 2.70 30.54
C SER A 316 51.90 1.96 31.53
N ASN A 317 52.25 0.72 31.22
CA ASN A 317 53.43 0.04 31.76
C ASN A 317 53.87 -1.00 30.73
N ILE A 318 54.74 -0.62 29.80
CA ILE A 318 55.59 -1.56 29.07
C ILE A 318 57.00 -1.00 29.06
N SER A 319 57.83 -1.65 29.87
CA SER A 319 59.25 -1.42 30.01
C SER A 319 60.02 -1.96 28.80
N LEU A 320 61.14 -1.28 28.53
CA LEU A 320 62.25 -1.71 27.68
C LEU A 320 62.59 -3.19 27.86
N ASN A 321 62.71 -3.91 26.73
CA ASN A 321 63.63 -5.03 26.58
C ASN A 321 64.18 -5.00 25.15
N LEU A 322 65.34 -4.35 25.03
CA LEU A 322 66.29 -4.53 23.94
C LEU A 322 67.10 -5.81 24.22
N VAL A 323 67.49 -6.48 23.13
CA VAL A 323 68.39 -7.65 23.05
C VAL A 323 67.69 -9.02 23.14
N LYS A 324 67.24 -9.50 21.97
CA LYS A 324 67.55 -10.82 21.37
C LYS A 324 66.90 -10.91 19.97
N ASN A 325 67.58 -10.35 18.97
CA ASN A 325 67.22 -10.48 17.55
C ASN A 325 68.25 -11.37 16.87
N SER A 326 67.81 -12.57 16.48
CA SER A 326 68.26 -13.30 15.28
C SER A 326 67.43 -14.58 15.03
N GLU A 327 66.72 -15.13 16.03
CA GLU A 327 65.85 -16.33 15.86
C GLU A 327 64.35 -16.02 15.76
N LYS A 328 63.93 -14.75 15.89
CA LYS A 328 62.52 -14.32 15.77
C LYS A 328 62.15 -13.81 14.37
N LEU A 329 63.14 -13.40 13.57
CA LEU A 329 62.98 -12.89 12.21
C LEU A 329 62.60 -13.98 11.19
N GLU A 330 63.06 -15.23 11.36
CA GLU A 330 62.65 -16.33 10.46
C GLU A 330 61.19 -16.76 10.69
N LYS A 331 60.68 -16.73 11.93
CA LYS A 331 59.29 -17.11 12.24
C LYS A 331 58.26 -16.08 11.79
N ASP A 332 58.60 -14.79 11.85
CA ASP A 332 57.72 -13.72 11.40
C ASP A 332 57.71 -13.60 9.85
N ALA A 333 58.81 -13.97 9.18
CA ALA A 333 58.87 -14.07 7.71
C ALA A 333 58.03 -15.25 7.18
N ASP A 334 58.12 -16.42 7.80
CA ASP A 334 57.32 -17.60 7.44
C ASP A 334 55.81 -17.36 7.62
N GLN A 335 55.43 -16.63 8.67
CA GLN A 335 54.03 -16.28 8.90
C GLN A 335 53.50 -15.24 7.90
N THR A 336 54.31 -14.24 7.56
CA THR A 336 53.96 -13.26 6.52
C THR A 336 53.82 -13.91 5.14
N ARG A 337 54.68 -14.88 4.82
CA ARG A 337 54.60 -15.67 3.59
C ARG A 337 53.31 -16.49 3.52
N LEU A 338 52.92 -17.14 4.62
CA LEU A 338 51.69 -17.90 4.71
C LEU A 338 50.43 -17.02 4.57
N GLU A 339 50.45 -15.81 5.14
CA GLU A 339 49.36 -14.82 5.02
C GLU A 339 49.24 -14.32 3.57
N ASN A 340 50.36 -14.02 2.91
CA ASN A 340 50.40 -13.63 1.50
C ASN A 340 49.92 -14.76 0.56
N GLU A 341 50.29 -16.01 0.83
CA GLU A 341 49.82 -17.17 0.05
C GLU A 341 48.30 -17.34 0.17
N LYS A 342 47.74 -17.18 1.39
CA LYS A 342 46.28 -17.20 1.60
C LYS A 342 45.57 -16.06 0.87
N ALA A 343 46.10 -14.84 0.92
CA ALA A 343 45.50 -13.71 0.20
C ALA A 343 45.54 -13.90 -1.33
N LYS A 344 46.63 -14.48 -1.87
CA LYS A 344 46.73 -14.86 -3.29
C LYS A 344 45.72 -15.95 -3.67
N GLU A 345 45.46 -16.92 -2.78
CA GLU A 345 44.44 -17.95 -2.99
C GLU A 345 43.04 -17.35 -2.99
N LYS A 346 42.70 -16.51 -2.00
CA LYS A 346 41.44 -15.76 -1.96
C LYS A 346 41.22 -14.94 -3.24
N LEU A 347 42.26 -14.29 -3.76
CA LEU A 347 42.16 -13.50 -4.99
C LEU A 347 41.80 -14.38 -6.21
N LYS A 348 42.37 -15.58 -6.31
CA LYS A 348 42.02 -16.54 -7.37
C LYS A 348 40.59 -17.05 -7.22
N GLU A 349 40.17 -17.36 -5.99
CA GLU A 349 38.79 -17.76 -5.70
C GLU A 349 37.80 -16.66 -6.09
N LEU A 350 38.11 -15.40 -5.75
CA LEU A 350 37.31 -14.24 -6.13
C LEU A 350 37.23 -14.06 -7.66
N GLU A 351 38.33 -14.25 -8.38
CA GLU A 351 38.33 -14.20 -9.85
C GLU A 351 37.47 -15.31 -10.48
N ILE A 352 37.53 -16.52 -9.93
CA ILE A 352 36.68 -17.65 -10.37
C ILE A 352 35.21 -17.35 -10.08
N GLU A 353 34.90 -16.85 -8.89
CA GLU A 353 33.53 -16.48 -8.51
C GLU A 353 32.98 -15.39 -9.44
N TYR A 354 33.75 -14.34 -9.69
CA TYR A 354 33.36 -13.27 -10.61
C TYR A 354 33.06 -13.80 -12.02
N GLN A 355 33.90 -14.68 -12.57
CA GLN A 355 33.65 -15.30 -13.89
C GLN A 355 32.36 -16.16 -13.89
N ASN A 356 32.13 -16.95 -12.84
CA ASN A 356 30.92 -17.75 -12.69
C ASN A 356 29.66 -16.85 -12.60
N GLN A 357 29.75 -15.73 -11.89
CA GLN A 357 28.65 -14.77 -11.79
C GLN A 357 28.39 -14.07 -13.13
N LEU A 358 29.44 -13.75 -13.90
CA LEU A 358 29.36 -13.19 -15.25
C LEU A 358 28.66 -14.13 -16.24
N GLU A 359 29.00 -15.43 -16.20
CA GLU A 359 28.38 -16.46 -17.06
C GLU A 359 26.88 -16.60 -16.78
N ASN A 360 26.47 -16.43 -15.52
CA ASN A 360 25.07 -16.56 -15.09
C ASN A 360 24.29 -15.23 -15.09
N LEU A 361 24.94 -14.10 -15.42
CA LEU A 361 24.38 -12.76 -15.28
C LEU A 361 23.14 -12.57 -16.14
N GLU A 362 23.17 -13.05 -17.39
CA GLU A 362 22.05 -12.92 -18.32
C GLU A 362 20.81 -13.64 -17.79
N THR A 363 20.96 -14.90 -17.35
CA THR A 363 19.91 -15.69 -16.73
C THR A 363 19.34 -15.02 -15.47
N LYS A 364 20.21 -14.43 -14.63
CA LYS A 364 19.78 -13.69 -13.43
C LYS A 364 18.91 -12.48 -13.79
N VAL A 365 19.34 -11.70 -14.77
CA VAL A 365 18.59 -10.53 -15.27
C VAL A 365 17.27 -10.95 -15.92
N GLU A 366 17.24 -12.04 -16.68
CA GLU A 366 16.01 -12.62 -17.22
C GLU A 366 15.03 -13.02 -16.11
N GLN A 367 15.51 -13.65 -15.03
CA GLN A 367 14.69 -14.02 -13.88
C GLN A 367 14.17 -12.79 -13.12
N GLU A 368 14.99 -11.75 -12.94
CA GLU A 368 14.56 -10.49 -12.35
C GLU A 368 13.43 -9.85 -13.17
N ILE A 369 13.60 -9.77 -14.50
CA ILE A 369 12.58 -9.26 -15.42
C ILE A 369 11.32 -10.12 -15.39
N LEU A 370 11.45 -11.43 -15.30
CA LEU A 370 10.32 -12.35 -15.15
C LEU A 370 9.54 -12.07 -13.86
N ASN A 371 10.25 -11.81 -12.76
CA ASN A 371 9.64 -11.45 -11.48
C ASN A 371 8.95 -10.08 -11.55
N GLU A 372 9.54 -9.09 -12.22
CA GLU A 372 8.90 -7.80 -12.50
C GLU A 372 7.63 -7.98 -13.36
N LYS A 373 7.68 -8.80 -14.43
CA LYS A 373 6.49 -9.14 -15.23
C LYS A 373 5.39 -9.79 -14.39
N LYS A 374 5.75 -10.62 -13.40
CA LYS A 374 4.79 -11.29 -12.49
C LYS A 374 4.16 -10.36 -11.45
N ASP A 375 4.82 -9.27 -11.08
CA ASP A 375 4.30 -8.27 -10.13
C ASP A 375 3.34 -7.28 -10.84
N LEU A 376 2.15 -7.78 -11.17
CA LEU A 376 1.11 -7.00 -11.85
C LEU A 376 0.48 -5.91 -11.00
N GLU A 377 0.61 -6.00 -9.69
CA GLU A 377 -0.03 -5.06 -8.79
C GLU A 377 0.81 -3.80 -8.64
N LYS A 378 2.13 -3.87 -8.85
CA LYS A 378 3.02 -2.71 -8.77
C LYS A 378 3.23 -2.03 -10.11
N SER A 379 3.41 -0.72 -10.02
CA SER A 379 3.90 0.13 -11.09
C SER A 379 5.35 -0.25 -11.41
N ASN A 380 5.59 -0.85 -12.58
CA ASN A 380 6.88 -1.23 -13.12
C ASN A 380 6.92 -0.95 -14.62
N PHE A 381 8.03 -1.28 -15.28
CA PHE A 381 8.18 -1.07 -16.71
C PHE A 381 7.07 -1.75 -17.51
N PHE A 382 6.76 -3.02 -17.26
CA PHE A 382 5.73 -3.78 -17.98
C PHE A 382 4.30 -3.34 -17.65
N THR A 383 4.06 -2.85 -16.44
CA THR A 383 2.74 -2.31 -16.09
C THR A 383 2.50 -0.93 -16.70
N ASN A 384 3.56 -0.19 -17.03
CA ASN A 384 3.50 1.16 -17.59
C ASN A 384 4.21 1.31 -18.95
N ILE A 385 4.45 0.23 -19.69
CA ILE A 385 5.23 0.30 -20.94
C ILE A 385 4.56 1.21 -21.98
N THR A 386 3.22 1.29 -21.93
CA THR A 386 2.39 2.17 -22.75
C THR A 386 2.13 3.55 -22.13
N SER A 387 2.67 3.84 -20.94
CA SER A 387 2.50 5.13 -20.27
C SER A 387 3.26 6.25 -20.97
N ASP A 388 4.42 5.93 -21.53
CA ASP A 388 5.25 6.84 -22.30
C ASP A 388 5.41 6.31 -23.73
N ILE A 389 4.56 6.82 -24.62
CA ILE A 389 4.62 6.57 -26.06
C ILE A 389 5.45 7.64 -26.76
N SER A 390 6.34 8.32 -26.02
CA SER A 390 7.10 9.47 -26.49
C SER A 390 8.17 9.12 -27.54
N ASP A 391 8.15 7.97 -28.17
CA ASP A 391 8.99 7.67 -29.33
C ASP A 391 8.32 6.67 -30.27
N PHE A 392 7.04 6.36 -30.06
CA PHE A 392 6.27 5.48 -30.93
C PHE A 392 5.91 6.18 -32.26
N ASN A 393 6.73 5.96 -33.29
CA ASN A 393 6.48 6.51 -34.62
C ASN A 393 5.44 5.68 -35.39
N SER A 394 4.16 5.89 -35.10
CA SER A 394 3.05 5.23 -35.80
C SER A 394 2.79 5.87 -37.17
N PRO A 395 2.50 5.08 -38.22
CA PRO A 395 2.00 5.62 -39.49
C PRO A 395 0.56 6.14 -39.37
N PHE A 396 -0.12 5.88 -38.25
CA PHE A 396 -1.49 6.30 -37.98
C PHE A 396 -1.49 7.49 -37.02
N LYS A 397 -2.40 8.44 -37.25
CA LYS A 397 -2.67 9.53 -36.31
C LYS A 397 -3.55 9.02 -35.17
N PHE A 398 -3.01 9.04 -33.96
CA PHE A 398 -3.71 8.55 -32.77
C PHE A 398 -3.42 9.44 -31.56
N TYR A 399 -4.29 9.34 -30.57
CA TYR A 399 -4.15 9.99 -29.27
C TYR A 399 -4.21 8.95 -28.16
N LYS A 400 -3.52 9.24 -27.06
CA LYS A 400 -3.57 8.42 -25.85
C LYS A 400 -4.47 9.10 -24.84
N TYR A 401 -5.37 8.31 -24.27
CA TYR A 401 -6.20 8.69 -23.15
C TYR A 401 -5.90 7.74 -21.99
N SER A 402 -5.98 8.23 -20.77
CA SER A 402 -5.79 7.42 -19.55
C SER A 402 -7.09 7.42 -18.75
N LEU A 403 -7.39 6.29 -18.11
CA LEU A 403 -8.53 6.15 -17.21
C LEU A 403 -8.52 7.29 -16.18
N TYR A 404 -9.60 8.05 -16.14
CA TYR A 404 -9.70 9.30 -15.39
C TYR A 404 -10.72 9.23 -14.28
N SER A 405 -11.90 8.67 -14.57
CA SER A 405 -12.96 8.56 -13.60
C SER A 405 -13.84 7.36 -13.92
N ILE A 406 -14.52 6.89 -12.89
CA ILE A 406 -15.39 5.74 -12.94
C ILE A 406 -16.71 6.17 -12.31
N ASP A 407 -17.75 6.26 -13.14
CA ASP A 407 -19.07 6.72 -12.71
C ASP A 407 -20.03 5.55 -12.56
N LEU A 408 -19.76 4.70 -11.56
CA LEU A 408 -20.60 3.55 -11.25
C LEU A 408 -21.88 3.94 -10.48
N GLU A 409 -22.00 5.21 -10.09
CA GLU A 409 -23.16 5.78 -9.40
C GLU A 409 -24.26 6.11 -10.41
N LYS A 410 -24.89 5.12 -11.06
CA LYS A 410 -26.05 5.39 -11.91
C LYS A 410 -27.23 5.92 -11.07
N SER A 411 -27.49 7.22 -11.20
CA SER A 411 -28.83 7.82 -11.39
C SER A 411 -29.99 7.15 -10.63
N LEU A 412 -29.97 7.20 -9.30
CA LEU A 412 -31.14 6.89 -8.48
C LEU A 412 -32.40 7.68 -8.90
N GLU A 413 -32.25 8.76 -9.68
CA GLU A 413 -33.35 9.55 -10.21
C GLU A 413 -33.98 8.99 -11.50
N GLU A 414 -33.24 8.29 -12.36
CA GLU A 414 -33.80 7.70 -13.59
C GLU A 414 -34.60 6.42 -13.30
N GLU A 415 -34.15 5.60 -12.35
CA GLU A 415 -34.92 4.44 -11.86
C GLU A 415 -36.17 4.87 -11.08
N LYS A 416 -36.16 6.04 -10.42
CA LYS A 416 -37.35 6.61 -9.77
C LYS A 416 -38.39 7.15 -10.75
N LYS A 417 -37.97 7.58 -11.95
CA LYS A 417 -38.90 8.04 -13.00
C LYS A 417 -39.53 6.88 -13.77
N LEU A 418 -38.81 5.76 -13.98
CA LEU A 418 -39.37 4.57 -14.61
C LEU A 418 -40.33 3.79 -13.69
N ASN A 419 -40.14 3.84 -12.37
CA ASN A 419 -40.94 3.08 -11.40
C ASN A 419 -42.25 3.76 -10.93
N LYS A 420 -42.65 4.89 -11.52
CA LYS A 420 -43.94 5.54 -11.19
C LYS A 420 -45.16 4.98 -11.94
N ASN A 421 -44.96 4.17 -12.97
CA ASN A 421 -46.06 3.47 -13.63
C ASN A 421 -46.12 2.03 -13.13
N THR A 422 -46.97 1.85 -12.10
CA THR A 422 -47.55 0.60 -11.59
C THR A 422 -47.05 -0.68 -12.25
N THR A 423 -45.97 -1.26 -11.70
CA THR A 423 -45.64 -2.66 -11.96
C THR A 423 -46.37 -3.53 -10.93
N PRO A 424 -47.04 -4.61 -11.36
CA PRO A 424 -47.71 -5.54 -10.45
C PRO A 424 -46.67 -6.13 -9.49
N LYS A 425 -47.06 -6.37 -8.23
CA LYS A 425 -46.22 -7.03 -7.22
C LYS A 425 -45.58 -8.28 -7.85
N SER A 426 -44.30 -8.16 -8.18
CA SER A 426 -43.50 -9.22 -8.75
C SER A 426 -43.30 -10.29 -7.68
N THR A 427 -44.00 -11.41 -7.83
CA THR A 427 -43.79 -12.66 -7.07
C THR A 427 -42.36 -13.20 -7.23
N TYR A 428 -41.58 -12.65 -8.16
CA TYR A 428 -40.20 -13.04 -8.43
C TYR A 428 -39.20 -12.48 -7.42
N LEU A 429 -39.41 -11.28 -6.86
CA LEU A 429 -38.47 -10.69 -5.89
C LEU A 429 -38.50 -11.46 -4.55
N ASP A 430 -39.69 -11.91 -4.14
CA ASP A 430 -39.87 -12.74 -2.94
C ASP A 430 -39.19 -14.11 -3.10
N LYS A 431 -39.11 -14.63 -4.34
CA LYS A 431 -38.44 -15.89 -4.67
C LYS A 431 -36.91 -15.78 -4.60
N TYR A 432 -36.34 -14.58 -4.74
CA TYR A 432 -34.88 -14.36 -4.69
C TYR A 432 -34.35 -13.87 -3.34
N ASN A 433 -35.21 -13.38 -2.45
CA ASN A 433 -34.83 -13.02 -1.08
C ASN A 433 -34.27 -14.20 -0.27
N SER A 434 -34.56 -15.45 -0.66
CA SER A 434 -33.96 -16.65 -0.07
C SER A 434 -32.51 -16.90 -0.53
N PHE A 435 -32.08 -16.29 -1.64
CA PHE A 435 -30.74 -16.43 -2.23
C PHE A 435 -29.83 -15.24 -1.95
N VAL A 436 -30.39 -14.12 -1.48
CA VAL A 436 -29.59 -13.06 -0.85
C VAL A 436 -29.01 -13.64 0.43
N ASP A 437 -27.70 -13.88 0.44
CA ASP A 437 -27.03 -14.35 1.64
C ASP A 437 -27.25 -13.30 2.74
N LYS A 438 -28.05 -13.67 3.75
CA LYS A 438 -28.37 -12.81 4.89
C LYS A 438 -27.12 -12.45 5.70
N LYS A 439 -25.99 -13.12 5.46
CA LYS A 439 -24.68 -12.82 6.04
C LYS A 439 -23.94 -11.69 5.32
N LEU A 440 -24.33 -11.32 4.10
CA LEU A 440 -23.78 -10.16 3.43
C LEU A 440 -24.34 -8.91 4.10
N GLU A 441 -23.45 -8.04 4.60
CA GLU A 441 -23.75 -6.77 5.27
C GLU A 441 -24.35 -5.74 4.29
N ILE A 442 -25.52 -6.04 3.75
CA ILE A 442 -26.19 -5.22 2.75
C ILE A 442 -27.05 -4.18 3.47
N LYS A 443 -26.94 -2.93 3.03
CA LYS A 443 -27.78 -1.83 3.48
C LYS A 443 -29.25 -2.10 3.14
N LYS A 444 -30.16 -2.01 4.11
CA LYS A 444 -31.60 -2.21 3.83
C LYS A 444 -32.11 -1.07 2.94
N ASN A 445 -33.09 -1.35 2.08
CA ASN A 445 -33.73 -0.32 1.26
C ASN A 445 -34.26 0.80 2.17
N ASN A 446 -33.87 2.05 1.87
CA ASN A 446 -34.18 3.29 2.62
C ASN A 446 -33.45 3.52 3.97
N GLU A 447 -32.52 2.66 4.38
CA GLU A 447 -31.68 2.91 5.57
C GLU A 447 -30.77 4.14 5.33
N LYS A 448 -30.51 4.98 6.34
CA LYS A 448 -29.49 6.05 6.25
C LYS A 448 -28.08 5.47 6.42
N ILE A 449 -27.05 6.21 6.02
CA ILE A 449 -25.65 5.75 6.18
C ILE A 449 -25.32 5.55 7.68
N GLU A 450 -25.78 6.47 8.52
CA GLU A 450 -25.54 6.42 9.97
C GLU A 450 -26.25 5.21 10.63
N GLU A 451 -27.48 4.92 10.20
CA GLU A 451 -28.25 3.75 10.63
C GLU A 451 -27.55 2.45 10.21
N PHE A 452 -27.05 2.40 8.97
CA PHE A 452 -26.30 1.27 8.46
C PHE A 452 -25.01 1.02 9.25
N SER A 453 -24.20 2.06 9.47
CA SER A 453 -22.97 1.97 10.29
C SER A 453 -23.29 1.50 11.71
N THR A 454 -24.33 2.07 12.32
CA THR A 454 -24.79 1.67 13.67
C THR A 454 -25.19 0.21 13.72
N ARG A 455 -25.96 -0.26 12.73
CA ARG A 455 -26.36 -1.67 12.64
C ARG A 455 -25.16 -2.59 12.51
N ARG A 456 -24.17 -2.24 11.68
CA ARG A 456 -22.92 -3.02 11.55
C ARG A 456 -22.15 -3.10 12.87
N VAL A 457 -22.08 -1.99 13.61
CA VAL A 457 -21.44 -1.98 14.93
C VAL A 457 -22.14 -2.95 15.90
N TYR A 458 -23.47 -2.89 15.99
CA TYR A 458 -24.23 -3.82 16.84
C TYR A 458 -24.13 -5.26 16.37
N GLU A 459 -24.23 -5.53 15.06
CA GLU A 459 -24.05 -6.87 14.50
C GLU A 459 -22.67 -7.44 14.84
N TYR A 460 -21.60 -6.63 14.75
CA TYR A 460 -20.26 -7.04 15.17
C TYR A 460 -20.20 -7.42 16.66
N ILE A 461 -20.76 -6.57 17.55
CA ILE A 461 -20.81 -6.85 18.99
C ILE A 461 -21.60 -8.13 19.26
N PHE A 462 -22.79 -8.27 18.67
CA PHE A 462 -23.64 -9.44 18.87
C PHE A 462 -22.99 -10.73 18.35
N ASN A 463 -22.27 -10.67 17.23
CA ASN A 463 -21.51 -11.80 16.71
C ASN A 463 -20.32 -12.14 17.60
N ALA A 464 -19.66 -11.14 18.21
CA ALA A 464 -18.60 -11.38 19.18
C ALA A 464 -19.10 -12.09 20.44
N ILE A 465 -20.32 -11.78 20.89
CA ILE A 465 -20.96 -12.38 22.06
C ILE A 465 -21.49 -13.78 21.69
N TRP A 466 -22.49 -13.87 20.82
CA TRP A 466 -23.26 -15.10 20.62
C TRP A 466 -22.81 -15.93 19.41
N LYS A 467 -21.89 -15.43 18.57
CA LYS A 467 -21.45 -16.08 17.33
C LYS A 467 -22.67 -16.49 16.47
N ASN A 468 -23.06 -17.76 16.51
CA ASN A 468 -24.20 -18.32 15.77
C ASN A 468 -25.42 -18.69 16.65
N ASN A 469 -25.42 -18.31 17.94
CA ASN A 469 -26.48 -18.64 18.89
C ASN A 469 -27.61 -17.59 18.86
N ASP A 470 -28.38 -17.59 17.77
CA ASP A 470 -29.49 -16.66 17.56
C ASP A 470 -30.57 -16.76 18.65
N LYS A 471 -30.77 -17.94 19.25
CA LYS A 471 -31.77 -18.18 20.31
C LYS A 471 -31.44 -17.38 21.57
N GLU A 472 -30.19 -17.44 22.03
CA GLU A 472 -29.75 -16.66 23.20
C GLU A 472 -29.75 -15.16 22.92
N ARG A 473 -29.32 -14.74 21.72
CA ARG A 473 -29.39 -13.33 21.30
C ARG A 473 -30.83 -12.82 21.36
N ILE A 474 -31.79 -13.53 20.78
CA ILE A 474 -33.21 -13.14 20.77
C ILE A 474 -33.77 -13.12 22.20
N SER A 475 -33.44 -14.13 23.02
CA SER A 475 -33.86 -14.18 24.43
C SER A 475 -33.35 -12.97 25.21
N PHE A 476 -32.07 -12.63 25.06
CA PHE A 476 -31.45 -11.46 25.68
C PHE A 476 -32.13 -10.16 25.24
N LEU A 477 -32.31 -9.95 23.93
CA LEU A 477 -32.93 -8.72 23.40
C LEU A 477 -34.39 -8.57 23.84
N ASN A 478 -35.16 -9.66 23.86
CA ASN A 478 -36.54 -9.64 24.33
C ASN A 478 -36.63 -9.27 25.82
N ASN A 479 -35.75 -9.84 26.65
CA ASN A 479 -35.67 -9.50 28.07
C ASN A 479 -35.24 -8.04 28.26
N TYR A 480 -34.21 -7.61 27.53
CA TYR A 480 -33.68 -6.25 27.60
C TYR A 480 -34.73 -5.20 27.23
N HIS A 481 -35.41 -5.35 26.09
CA HIS A 481 -36.45 -4.43 25.60
C HIS A 481 -37.80 -4.59 26.30
N SER A 482 -37.91 -5.48 27.29
CA SER A 482 -39.14 -5.55 28.09
C SER A 482 -39.37 -4.23 28.84
N LYS A 483 -40.63 -3.77 28.84
CA LYS A 483 -41.01 -2.49 29.47
C LYS A 483 -40.52 -2.40 30.93
N GLN A 484 -40.72 -3.47 31.70
CA GLN A 484 -40.31 -3.56 33.10
C GLN A 484 -38.78 -3.39 33.28
N ASN A 485 -37.98 -4.00 32.40
CA ASN A 485 -36.53 -3.90 32.49
C ASN A 485 -36.03 -2.50 32.10
N ILE A 486 -36.57 -1.91 31.03
CA ILE A 486 -36.22 -0.54 30.63
C ILE A 486 -36.59 0.47 31.73
N GLU A 487 -37.79 0.38 32.32
CA GLU A 487 -38.22 1.24 33.42
C GLU A 487 -37.31 1.10 34.65
N LYS A 488 -36.88 -0.14 34.97
CA LYS A 488 -35.91 -0.38 36.03
C LYS A 488 -34.56 0.30 35.73
N LEU A 489 -34.01 0.09 34.53
CA LEU A 489 -32.74 0.68 34.12
C LEU A 489 -32.79 2.21 34.14
N GLU A 490 -33.90 2.81 33.70
CA GLU A 490 -34.09 4.26 33.76
C GLU A 490 -34.15 4.78 35.20
N LYS A 491 -34.84 4.07 36.10
CA LYS A 491 -34.91 4.43 37.52
C LYS A 491 -33.53 4.36 38.18
N ASP A 492 -32.80 3.26 37.97
CA ASP A 492 -31.47 3.06 38.51
C ASP A 492 -30.49 4.10 37.95
N TRP A 493 -30.56 4.38 36.65
CA TRP A 493 -29.74 5.42 36.00
C TRP A 493 -30.00 6.81 36.56
N LYS A 494 -31.27 7.20 36.74
CA LYS A 494 -31.64 8.50 37.35
C LYS A 494 -31.12 8.62 38.77
N LEU A 495 -31.24 7.57 39.58
CA LEU A 495 -30.74 7.57 40.95
C LEU A 495 -29.23 7.77 40.99
N ILE A 496 -28.48 7.07 40.13
CA ILE A 496 -27.02 7.24 40.03
C ILE A 496 -26.66 8.67 39.61
N ASN A 497 -27.36 9.25 38.63
CA ASN A 497 -27.09 10.62 38.21
C ASN A 497 -27.42 11.65 39.29
N GLN A 498 -28.51 11.46 40.04
CA GLN A 498 -28.84 12.31 41.20
C GLN A 498 -27.74 12.26 42.27
N LYS A 499 -27.28 11.04 42.60
CA LYS A 499 -26.15 10.86 43.52
C LYS A 499 -24.91 11.57 42.97
N MET A 500 -24.53 11.33 41.72
CA MET A 500 -23.37 11.95 41.07
C MET A 500 -23.43 13.49 41.05
N ALA A 501 -24.60 14.09 40.85
CA ALA A 501 -24.80 15.54 40.86
C ALA A 501 -24.68 16.16 42.26
N SER A 502 -24.97 15.39 43.31
CA SER A 502 -24.98 15.87 44.71
C SER A 502 -23.62 15.84 45.41
N ILE A 503 -22.57 15.31 44.77
CA ILE A 503 -21.28 15.07 45.44
C ILE A 503 -20.34 16.28 45.37
N ASN A 504 -19.80 16.67 46.53
CA ASN A 504 -18.52 17.38 46.61
C ASN A 504 -17.36 16.38 46.50
N ARG A 505 -16.42 16.62 45.57
CA ARG A 505 -15.32 15.69 45.18
C ARG A 505 -14.34 15.25 46.30
N ASN A 506 -14.54 15.66 47.56
CA ASN A 506 -13.63 15.45 48.69
C ASN A 506 -14.18 14.49 49.78
N GLU A 507 -15.28 13.79 49.54
CA GLU A 507 -15.94 12.95 50.56
C GLU A 507 -15.76 11.44 50.32
N LYS A 508 -15.74 10.64 51.40
CA LYS A 508 -15.70 9.17 51.36
C LYS A 508 -16.85 8.54 50.54
N ASP A 509 -17.94 9.28 50.38
CA ASP A 509 -19.10 8.87 49.59
C ASP A 509 -18.83 8.92 48.07
N PHE A 510 -17.83 9.68 47.61
CA PHE A 510 -17.46 9.76 46.19
C PHE A 510 -16.99 8.41 45.65
N ASP A 511 -16.14 7.68 46.39
CA ASP A 511 -15.63 6.38 45.94
C ASP A 511 -16.73 5.33 45.85
N LEU A 512 -17.67 5.34 46.80
CA LEU A 512 -18.83 4.45 46.80
C LEU A 512 -19.75 4.75 45.62
N ILE A 513 -20.08 6.02 45.37
CA ILE A 513 -20.97 6.40 44.27
C ILE A 513 -20.30 6.17 42.91
N ILE A 514 -18.99 6.43 42.78
CA ILE A 514 -18.22 6.09 41.59
C ILE A 514 -18.19 4.57 41.38
N ALA A 515 -18.10 3.76 42.43
CA ALA A 515 -18.18 2.31 42.31
C ALA A 515 -19.57 1.85 41.84
N GLU A 516 -20.66 2.42 42.38
CA GLU A 516 -22.02 2.18 41.91
C GLU A 516 -22.20 2.54 40.43
N TYR A 517 -21.73 3.74 40.05
CA TYR A 517 -21.71 4.22 38.66
C TYR A 517 -20.96 3.25 37.75
N LYS A 518 -19.72 2.90 38.12
CA LYS A 518 -18.87 1.99 37.34
C LYS A 518 -19.56 0.65 37.16
N ASN A 519 -20.14 0.09 38.21
CA ASN A 519 -20.83 -1.18 38.16
C ASN A 519 -22.05 -1.12 37.22
N PHE A 520 -22.87 -0.08 37.34
CA PHE A 520 -24.03 0.10 36.46
C PHE A 520 -23.64 0.24 35.00
N VAL A 521 -22.73 1.17 34.67
CA VAL A 521 -22.32 1.41 33.28
C VAL A 521 -21.67 0.18 32.69
N SER A 522 -20.82 -0.52 33.45
CA SER A 522 -20.11 -1.71 32.98
C SER A 522 -21.07 -2.83 32.60
N GLN A 523 -22.15 -3.03 33.37
CA GLN A 523 -23.09 -4.14 33.15
C GLN A 523 -24.18 -3.81 32.13
N ASN A 524 -24.54 -2.53 31.98
CA ASN A 524 -25.69 -2.10 31.18
C ASN A 524 -25.25 -1.46 29.86
N TRP A 525 -24.30 -2.10 29.17
CA TRP A 525 -23.66 -1.56 27.98
C TRP A 525 -24.65 -1.16 26.86
N LEU A 526 -25.66 -2.00 26.60
CA LEU A 526 -26.63 -1.75 25.52
C LEU A 526 -27.51 -0.54 25.82
N PHE A 527 -27.90 -0.38 27.09
CA PHE A 527 -28.65 0.78 27.58
C PHE A 527 -27.91 2.09 27.35
N ILE A 528 -26.59 2.09 27.58
CA ILE A 528 -25.75 3.26 27.38
C ILE A 528 -25.60 3.59 25.88
N LEU A 529 -25.27 2.58 25.05
CA LEU A 529 -25.05 2.80 23.62
C LEU A 529 -26.32 3.22 22.87
N GLU A 530 -27.51 2.71 23.24
CA GLU A 530 -28.76 3.10 22.57
C GLU A 530 -29.23 4.52 22.94
N ARG A 531 -28.60 5.16 23.93
CA ARG A 531 -28.98 6.47 24.48
C ARG A 531 -27.86 7.50 24.37
N LEU A 532 -26.91 7.34 23.45
CA LEU A 532 -25.81 8.30 23.29
C LEU A 532 -26.33 9.74 23.07
N ASP A 533 -27.48 9.93 22.41
CA ASP A 533 -28.14 11.23 22.21
C ASP A 533 -28.75 11.86 23.48
N LYS A 534 -28.91 11.07 24.54
CA LYS A 534 -29.49 11.49 25.83
C LYS A 534 -28.47 11.61 26.96
N ILE A 535 -27.20 11.31 26.68
CA ILE A 535 -26.13 11.43 27.65
C ILE A 535 -25.23 12.62 27.33
N SER A 536 -24.51 13.06 28.35
CA SER A 536 -23.41 14.01 28.25
C SER A 536 -22.15 13.41 28.86
N LEU A 537 -21.01 13.78 28.30
CA LEU A 537 -19.70 13.39 28.78
C LEU A 537 -19.13 14.52 29.62
N THR A 538 -18.90 14.27 30.90
CA THR A 538 -18.31 15.23 31.83
C THR A 538 -16.84 14.89 32.10
N PHE A 539 -16.00 15.91 32.20
CA PHE A 539 -14.57 15.72 32.39
C PHE A 539 -14.24 15.09 33.74
N HIS A 540 -13.49 13.99 33.71
CA HIS A 540 -12.95 13.37 34.91
C HIS A 540 -11.49 13.78 35.13
N LYS A 541 -10.62 13.48 34.15
CA LYS A 541 -9.20 13.83 34.16
C LYS A 541 -8.59 13.69 32.77
N TRP A 542 -7.41 14.28 32.57
CA TRP A 542 -6.55 13.92 31.43
C TRP A 542 -6.00 12.51 31.62
N TYR A 543 -6.01 11.72 30.55
CA TYR A 543 -5.56 10.34 30.60
C TYR A 543 -4.05 10.23 30.37
N THR A 544 -3.41 9.44 31.21
CA THR A 544 -2.03 9.00 31.08
C THR A 544 -1.95 7.52 31.45
N PHE A 545 -0.97 6.81 30.92
CA PHE A 545 -0.67 5.47 31.41
C PHE A 545 -0.16 5.54 32.87
N PRO A 546 -0.49 4.54 33.70
CA PRO A 546 0.06 4.44 35.05
C PRO A 546 1.55 4.11 34.96
N ASP A 547 2.36 4.56 35.92
CA ASP A 547 3.72 4.02 36.06
C ASP A 547 3.65 2.52 36.41
N GLN A 548 4.48 1.70 35.77
CA GLN A 548 4.51 0.25 35.94
C GLN A 548 5.94 -0.25 36.12
N PHE A 549 6.10 -1.50 36.56
CA PHE A 549 7.39 -2.20 36.53
C PHE A 549 7.32 -3.25 35.44
N ASN A 550 8.34 -3.27 34.59
CA ASN A 550 8.47 -4.31 33.57
C ASN A 550 8.81 -5.65 34.25
N GLU A 551 7.94 -6.64 34.09
CA GLU A 551 8.01 -7.94 34.79
C GLU A 551 9.28 -8.72 34.44
N VAL A 552 9.82 -8.53 33.24
CA VAL A 552 11.03 -9.23 32.77
C VAL A 552 12.30 -8.57 33.29
N THR A 553 12.37 -7.24 33.21
CA THR A 553 13.60 -6.49 33.51
C THR A 553 13.64 -5.90 34.92
N GLY A 554 12.51 -5.88 35.64
CA GLY A 554 12.35 -5.23 36.94
C GLY A 554 12.46 -3.70 36.89
N LYS A 555 12.63 -3.10 35.70
CA LYS A 555 12.78 -1.64 35.56
C LYS A 555 11.42 -0.96 35.61
N LYS A 556 11.37 0.19 36.30
CA LYS A 556 10.20 1.07 36.26
C LYS A 556 10.08 1.68 34.86
N VAL A 557 8.91 1.53 34.25
CA VAL A 557 8.52 2.19 33.00
C VAL A 557 7.43 3.22 33.28
N GLY A 558 7.43 4.30 32.53
CA GLY A 558 6.50 5.40 32.77
C GLY A 558 6.71 6.57 31.82
N HIS A 559 5.80 7.53 31.90
CA HIS A 559 5.89 8.76 31.12
C HIS A 559 7.09 9.62 31.53
N SER A 560 7.63 10.37 30.58
CA SER A 560 8.70 11.32 30.81
C SER A 560 8.29 12.39 31.83
N PRO A 561 9.24 12.93 32.63
CA PRO A 561 8.96 14.04 33.54
C PRO A 561 8.31 15.25 32.83
N GLU A 562 8.80 15.56 31.64
CA GLU A 562 8.31 16.66 30.80
C GLU A 562 6.85 16.43 30.39
N PHE A 563 6.49 15.21 29.98
CA PHE A 563 5.11 14.88 29.65
C PHE A 563 4.19 14.92 30.87
N LYS A 564 4.66 14.42 32.02
CA LYS A 564 3.90 14.48 33.28
C LYS A 564 3.65 15.93 33.71
N GLU A 565 4.58 16.84 33.45
CA GLU A 565 4.40 18.27 33.68
C GLU A 565 3.44 18.90 32.66
N TYR A 566 3.58 18.58 31.37
CA TYR A 566 2.67 18.99 30.31
C TYR A 566 1.21 18.62 30.60
N VAL A 567 0.96 17.41 31.10
CA VAL A 567 -0.37 16.94 31.51
C VAL A 567 -0.88 17.67 32.75
N ARG A 568 -0.03 17.86 33.77
CA ARG A 568 -0.39 18.61 34.99
C ARG A 568 -0.78 20.06 34.70
N ASN A 569 -0.17 20.66 33.68
CA ASN A 569 -0.43 22.03 33.27
C ASN A 569 -1.63 22.15 32.31
N GLN A 570 -2.31 21.05 31.94
CA GLN A 570 -3.53 21.14 31.16
C GLN A 570 -4.72 21.57 32.01
N GLU A 571 -5.44 22.58 31.53
CA GLU A 571 -6.71 22.98 32.13
C GLU A 571 -7.77 21.87 32.01
N PRO A 572 -8.61 21.65 33.04
CA PRO A 572 -9.77 20.79 32.94
C PRO A 572 -10.74 21.24 31.82
N LEU A 573 -11.45 20.30 31.21
CA LEU A 573 -12.56 20.66 30.34
C LEU A 573 -13.78 21.03 31.19
N PHE A 574 -14.22 22.29 31.11
CA PHE A 574 -15.37 22.78 31.87
C PHE A 574 -16.71 22.48 31.20
N GLU A 575 -16.73 22.43 29.87
CA GLU A 575 -17.96 22.15 29.12
C GLU A 575 -18.18 20.64 28.95
N PRO A 576 -19.40 20.14 29.21
CA PRO A 576 -19.74 18.77 28.88
C PRO A 576 -19.78 18.58 27.36
N PHE A 577 -19.32 17.42 26.89
CA PHE A 577 -19.44 17.04 25.50
C PHE A 577 -20.77 16.31 25.24
N PHE A 578 -21.43 16.64 24.15
CA PHE A 578 -22.69 16.01 23.74
C PHE A 578 -22.54 15.32 22.40
N TYR A 579 -23.10 14.12 22.31
CA TYR A 579 -23.23 13.44 21.02
C TYR A 579 -24.27 14.12 20.14
N ALA A 580 -23.96 14.28 18.86
CA ALA A 580 -24.89 14.89 17.90
C ALA A 580 -26.13 14.01 17.66
N ASN A 581 -25.98 12.70 17.76
CA ASN A 581 -27.03 11.70 17.61
C ASN A 581 -26.58 10.37 18.23
N LYS A 582 -27.50 9.39 18.30
CA LYS A 582 -27.24 8.06 18.86
C LYS A 582 -26.49 7.10 17.93
N PHE A 583 -26.23 7.48 16.69
CA PHE A 583 -25.70 6.56 15.68
C PHE A 583 -24.19 6.37 15.83
N LEU A 584 -23.73 5.12 15.81
CA LEU A 584 -22.32 4.73 15.93
C LEU A 584 -21.61 4.79 14.57
N GLU A 585 -20.33 5.14 14.55
CA GLU A 585 -19.60 5.38 13.28
C GLU A 585 -18.80 4.16 12.84
N SER A 586 -18.01 3.57 13.75
CA SER A 586 -17.23 2.37 13.45
C SER A 586 -16.85 1.61 14.71
N ILE A 587 -16.50 0.33 14.55
CA ILE A 587 -15.96 -0.54 15.60
C ILE A 587 -14.71 -1.24 15.08
N ALA A 588 -13.75 -1.47 15.94
CA ALA A 588 -12.59 -2.32 15.66
C ALA A 588 -12.23 -3.15 16.89
N GLU A 589 -11.62 -4.31 16.65
CA GLU A 589 -11.06 -5.18 17.68
C GLU A 589 -9.63 -4.73 17.98
N GLY A 590 -9.29 -4.56 19.26
CA GLY A 590 -7.94 -4.15 19.67
C GLY A 590 -6.97 -5.31 19.74
N ASP A 591 -5.67 -4.99 19.65
CA ASP A 591 -4.60 -5.99 19.45
C ASP A 591 -4.47 -7.00 20.59
N THR A 592 -4.86 -6.65 21.81
CA THR A 592 -4.91 -7.60 22.95
C THR A 592 -5.81 -8.81 22.65
N SER A 593 -6.88 -8.62 21.88
CA SER A 593 -7.83 -9.68 21.48
C SER A 593 -7.25 -10.65 20.45
N LEU A 594 -6.24 -10.20 19.68
CA LEU A 594 -5.57 -11.05 18.70
C LEU A 594 -4.66 -12.09 19.37
N ILE A 595 -4.17 -11.75 20.57
CA ILE A 595 -3.22 -12.57 21.33
C ILE A 595 -3.96 -13.47 22.32
N LEU A 596 -5.03 -12.98 22.96
CA LEU A 596 -5.78 -13.73 23.97
C LEU A 596 -7.14 -14.17 23.43
N THR A 597 -7.34 -15.48 23.31
CA THR A 597 -8.60 -16.07 22.80
C THR A 597 -9.72 -16.10 23.82
N THR A 598 -9.47 -15.66 25.05
CA THR A 598 -10.42 -15.69 26.17
C THR A 598 -11.30 -14.46 26.27
N PHE A 599 -10.97 -13.37 25.58
CA PHE A 599 -11.82 -12.19 25.49
C PHE A 599 -11.59 -11.41 24.19
N LYS A 600 -12.51 -10.48 23.89
CA LYS A 600 -12.40 -9.51 22.82
C LYS A 600 -12.55 -8.10 23.37
N ASP A 601 -11.54 -7.27 23.18
CA ASP A 601 -11.60 -5.83 23.44
C ASP A 601 -12.04 -5.11 22.17
N LEU A 602 -13.23 -4.54 22.20
CA LEU A 602 -13.85 -3.83 21.10
C LEU A 602 -13.83 -2.33 21.38
N TYR A 603 -13.46 -1.56 20.38
CA TYR A 603 -13.33 -0.11 20.45
C TYR A 603 -14.28 0.52 19.44
N ILE A 604 -15.22 1.32 19.94
CA ILE A 604 -16.27 1.96 19.17
C ILE A 604 -15.91 3.44 19.04
N LEU A 605 -15.76 3.91 17.80
CA LEU A 605 -15.53 5.32 17.50
C LEU A 605 -16.87 6.01 17.29
N LYS A 606 -17.02 7.18 17.92
CA LYS A 606 -18.12 8.10 17.69
C LYS A 606 -17.62 9.53 17.83
N GLN A 607 -17.69 10.31 16.75
CA GLN A 607 -17.09 11.64 16.67
C GLN A 607 -15.63 11.55 17.13
N ASN A 608 -15.21 12.43 18.05
CA ASN A 608 -13.87 12.40 18.63
C ASN A 608 -13.84 11.64 19.96
N THR A 609 -14.67 10.61 20.13
CA THR A 609 -14.71 9.79 21.33
C THR A 609 -14.47 8.31 21.02
N LEU A 610 -13.88 7.61 21.98
CA LEU A 610 -13.64 6.18 21.92
C LEU A 610 -14.26 5.50 23.14
N ILE A 611 -15.18 4.58 22.84
CA ILE A 611 -15.90 3.78 23.83
C ILE A 611 -15.33 2.36 23.77
N ASN A 612 -14.88 1.82 24.89
CA ASN A 612 -14.31 0.48 24.96
C ASN A 612 -15.31 -0.51 25.57
N LEU A 613 -15.45 -1.68 24.96
CA LEU A 613 -16.33 -2.77 25.36
C LEU A 613 -15.51 -4.07 25.37
N LYS A 614 -15.49 -4.78 26.49
CA LYS A 614 -14.83 -6.08 26.61
C LYS A 614 -15.87 -7.20 26.60
N VAL A 615 -15.67 -8.20 25.76
CA VAL A 615 -16.49 -9.41 25.66
C VAL A 615 -15.63 -10.58 26.14
N ASP A 616 -15.83 -11.00 27.38
CA ASP A 616 -15.19 -12.17 27.97
C ASP A 616 -15.89 -13.45 27.49
N ILE A 617 -15.15 -14.28 26.77
CA ILE A 617 -15.63 -15.54 26.18
C ILE A 617 -14.98 -16.76 26.86
N SER A 618 -14.32 -16.57 28.00
CA SER A 618 -13.72 -17.66 28.77
C SER A 618 -14.76 -18.60 29.39
N SER A 619 -15.98 -18.12 29.59
CA SER A 619 -17.09 -18.88 30.18
C SER A 619 -18.12 -19.29 29.13
N LYS A 620 -18.97 -20.28 29.45
CA LYS A 620 -20.08 -20.73 28.57
C LYS A 620 -21.05 -19.61 28.21
N ILE A 621 -21.23 -18.65 29.13
CA ILE A 621 -22.08 -17.48 28.92
C ILE A 621 -21.13 -16.27 28.79
N PRO A 622 -20.98 -15.71 27.59
CA PRO A 622 -20.10 -14.57 27.39
C PRO A 622 -20.52 -13.40 28.29
N LYS A 623 -19.56 -12.80 28.98
CA LYS A 623 -19.80 -11.63 29.85
C LYS A 623 -19.33 -10.38 29.13
N VAL A 624 -20.23 -9.41 28.99
CA VAL A 624 -19.93 -8.13 28.37
C VAL A 624 -19.74 -7.07 29.44
N THR A 625 -18.66 -6.32 29.35
CA THR A 625 -18.37 -5.19 30.25
C THR A 625 -18.01 -3.95 29.45
N LEU A 626 -18.77 -2.87 29.61
CA LEU A 626 -18.43 -1.56 29.08
C LEU A 626 -17.38 -0.89 29.97
N ASN A 627 -16.38 -0.24 29.39
CA ASN A 627 -15.51 0.63 30.16
C ASN A 627 -16.34 1.83 30.66
N PRO A 628 -16.42 2.06 31.98
CA PRO A 628 -17.23 3.14 32.54
C PRO A 628 -16.70 4.54 32.20
N PHE A 629 -15.53 4.64 31.58
CA PHE A 629 -14.98 5.89 31.11
C PHE A 629 -14.82 5.89 29.59
N VAL A 630 -15.14 7.03 28.99
CA VAL A 630 -15.00 7.28 27.56
C VAL A 630 -13.78 8.15 27.32
N PHE A 631 -12.94 7.82 26.34
CA PHE A 631 -11.86 8.71 25.93
C PHE A 631 -12.40 9.74 24.95
N TYR A 632 -12.17 11.02 25.21
CA TYR A 632 -12.54 12.13 24.35
C TYR A 632 -11.28 12.89 23.91
N PHE A 633 -11.20 13.22 22.63
CA PHE A 633 -10.06 13.91 22.02
C PHE A 633 -10.49 15.33 21.61
N PRO A 634 -10.52 16.29 22.55
CA PRO A 634 -11.09 17.62 22.31
C PRO A 634 -10.34 18.43 21.25
N LYS A 635 -9.01 18.26 21.20
CA LYS A 635 -8.11 19.06 20.36
C LYS A 635 -7.59 18.28 19.15
N THR A 636 -8.13 17.10 18.85
CA THR A 636 -7.64 16.30 17.71
C THR A 636 -7.82 17.05 16.40
N LYS A 637 -6.77 17.08 15.57
CA LYS A 637 -6.83 17.64 14.20
C LYS A 637 -7.03 16.58 13.13
N ASN A 638 -6.84 15.32 13.50
CA ASN A 638 -6.86 14.17 12.60
C ASN A 638 -7.90 13.15 13.03
N LYS A 639 -8.34 12.30 12.09
CA LYS A 639 -9.20 11.16 12.40
C LYS A 639 -8.43 10.14 13.23
N ILE A 640 -9.00 9.73 14.37
CA ILE A 640 -8.38 8.79 15.30
C ILE A 640 -8.29 7.41 14.64
N SER A 641 -7.07 6.87 14.56
CA SER A 641 -6.83 5.50 14.15
C SER A 641 -6.91 4.59 15.38
N ILE A 642 -7.97 3.78 15.46
CA ILE A 642 -8.16 2.84 16.56
C ILE A 642 -6.98 1.86 16.63
N LYS A 643 -6.51 1.36 15.48
CA LYS A 643 -5.41 0.39 15.42
C LYS A 643 -4.13 0.93 16.07
N ILE A 644 -3.72 2.15 15.71
CA ILE A 644 -2.50 2.76 16.27
C ILE A 644 -2.65 2.93 17.79
N LEU A 645 -3.82 3.40 18.24
CA LEU A 645 -4.09 3.58 19.67
C LEU A 645 -4.04 2.24 20.42
N THR A 646 -4.69 1.19 19.90
CA THR A 646 -4.75 -0.11 20.58
C THR A 646 -3.40 -0.79 20.62
N GLU A 647 -2.58 -0.60 19.59
CA GLU A 647 -1.22 -1.15 19.54
C GLU A 647 -0.34 -0.51 20.61
N ILE A 648 -0.34 0.83 20.69
CA ILE A 648 0.39 1.57 21.72
C ILE A 648 -0.10 1.18 23.12
N PHE A 649 -1.42 1.07 23.33
CA PHE A 649 -1.99 0.67 24.61
C PHE A 649 -1.60 -0.75 24.98
N HIS A 650 -1.63 -1.67 24.01
CA HIS A 650 -1.27 -3.06 24.22
C HIS A 650 0.20 -3.17 24.64
N GLN A 651 1.11 -2.57 23.89
CA GLN A 651 2.54 -2.61 24.18
C GLN A 651 2.90 -1.89 25.49
N ALA A 652 2.29 -0.73 25.76
CA ALA A 652 2.56 0.02 26.98
C ALA A 652 2.00 -0.67 28.23
N LEU A 653 0.76 -1.17 28.20
CA LEU A 653 0.06 -1.66 29.40
C LEU A 653 0.24 -3.16 29.66
N TYR A 654 0.40 -3.98 28.61
CA TYR A 654 0.56 -5.44 28.74
C TYR A 654 2.02 -5.87 28.63
N HIS A 655 2.79 -5.27 27.72
CA HIS A 655 4.22 -5.57 27.57
C HIS A 655 5.13 -4.64 28.36
N GLN A 656 4.56 -3.64 29.05
CA GLN A 656 5.29 -2.71 29.91
C GLN A 656 6.51 -2.11 29.17
N SER A 657 6.31 -1.75 27.89
CA SER A 657 7.38 -1.26 27.01
C SER A 657 7.58 0.23 27.17
N GLN A 658 8.78 0.67 27.57
CA GLN A 658 9.11 2.10 27.66
C GLN A 658 9.02 2.81 26.29
N GLU A 659 9.34 2.10 25.21
CA GLU A 659 9.20 2.64 23.84
C GLU A 659 7.76 3.06 23.56
N SER A 660 6.78 2.27 23.99
CA SER A 660 5.37 2.59 23.76
C SER A 660 4.84 3.73 24.64
N TYR A 661 5.45 4.00 25.79
CA TYR A 661 5.20 5.26 26.51
C TYR A 661 5.72 6.44 25.68
N ASN A 662 6.90 6.31 25.07
CA ASN A 662 7.46 7.35 24.20
C ASN A 662 6.61 7.52 22.93
N ASP A 663 6.09 6.43 22.34
CA ASP A 663 5.21 6.47 21.16
C ASP A 663 3.90 7.16 21.50
N PHE A 664 3.37 6.97 22.71
CA PHE A 664 2.20 7.73 23.14
C PHE A 664 2.48 9.23 23.21
N GLU A 665 3.65 9.61 23.74
CA GLU A 665 4.01 11.02 23.88
C GLU A 665 4.31 11.68 22.51
N LYS A 666 5.25 11.10 21.76
CA LYS A 666 5.79 11.72 20.54
C LYS A 666 4.95 11.41 19.32
N ASP A 667 4.52 10.16 19.18
CA ASP A 667 3.83 9.73 17.98
C ASP A 667 2.32 10.01 18.09
N PHE A 668 1.68 9.56 19.17
CA PHE A 668 0.24 9.71 19.35
C PHE A 668 -0.17 11.16 19.66
N VAL A 669 0.40 11.78 20.70
CA VAL A 669 0.01 13.12 21.13
C VAL A 669 0.52 14.20 20.15
N GLU A 670 1.82 14.18 19.81
CA GLU A 670 2.46 15.24 19.03
C GLU A 670 2.37 15.03 17.51
N LYS A 671 2.99 13.97 16.98
CA LYS A 671 3.17 13.73 15.53
C LYS A 671 1.85 13.49 14.81
N PHE A 672 0.99 12.59 15.33
CA PHE A 672 -0.34 12.34 14.79
C PHE A 672 -1.36 13.41 15.17
N ARG A 673 -0.98 14.38 16.02
CA ARG A 673 -1.80 15.52 16.41
C ARG A 673 -3.18 15.12 16.97
N TYR A 674 -3.25 13.98 17.65
CA TYR A 674 -4.45 13.58 18.38
C TYR A 674 -4.62 14.35 19.69
N ASN A 675 -3.54 14.95 20.19
CA ASN A 675 -3.47 15.62 21.48
C ASN A 675 -3.80 14.69 22.66
N LEU A 676 -3.81 15.24 23.86
CA LEU A 676 -4.12 14.47 25.07
C LEU A 676 -5.59 13.99 25.07
N PRO A 677 -5.83 12.68 25.31
CA PRO A 677 -7.17 12.20 25.59
C PRO A 677 -7.64 12.66 26.97
N ALA A 678 -8.86 13.18 27.04
CA ALA A 678 -9.61 13.34 28.27
C ALA A 678 -10.36 12.06 28.59
N GLN A 679 -10.26 11.60 29.84
CA GLN A 679 -11.15 10.57 30.37
C GLN A 679 -12.44 11.25 30.83
N MET A 680 -13.57 10.78 30.29
CA MET A 680 -14.88 11.36 30.53
C MET A 680 -15.80 10.37 31.25
N ILE A 681 -16.68 10.91 32.09
CA ILE A 681 -17.76 10.20 32.77
C ILE A 681 -19.07 10.41 31.99
N ILE A 682 -19.84 9.34 31.85
CA ILE A 682 -21.16 9.37 31.23
C ILE A 682 -22.17 9.89 32.27
N SER A 683 -22.98 10.86 31.89
CA SER A 683 -24.03 11.42 32.74
C SER A 683 -25.28 11.70 31.90
N GLU A 684 -26.45 11.83 32.54
CA GLU A 684 -27.67 12.21 31.84
C GLU A 684 -27.57 13.66 31.35
N LYS A 685 -28.03 13.92 30.12
CA LYS A 685 -28.15 15.29 29.62
C LYS A 685 -29.23 16.00 30.43
N PHE A 686 -28.85 17.05 31.16
CA PHE A 686 -29.81 17.94 31.79
C PHE A 686 -30.70 18.54 30.70
N SER A 687 -31.99 18.19 30.77
CA SER A 687 -33.04 18.68 29.89
C SER A 687 -33.62 19.98 30.39
#